data_AF-A0A2N4YCK5-F1
#
_entry.id   AF-A0A2N4YCK5-F1
#
_cell.length_a   1.000
_cell.length_b   1.000
_cell.length_c   1.000
_cell.angle_alpha   90.00
_cell.angle_beta   90.00
_cell.angle_gamma   90.00
#
_symmetry.space_group_name_H-M   'P 1'
#
loop_
_entity.id
_entity.type
_entity.pdbx_description
1 polymer ?
#
loop_
_entity_poly.entity_id
_entity_poly.type
_entity_poly.pdbx_seq_one_letter_code
_entity_poly.pdbx_strand_id
1 'polypeptide(L)'
;MEFSRMISQFRAEPPVLVATGTLAGLLAGGIPLAAGLPGAGAALAAALVAAATTGLVASWQAGRAAANRPAPVDAGEDARSIGFDCAPSALILTGPDGRITHANAAFRALIAQHGADLRRHLPLPPDGLIIGADIRFLLADYDARLSGGAPATTQITAGEHSLGLRMTPLPGTGGAVITLADLSAHSRLKAQIAAIDRHQPVFELAADGRILRANEAAARAAGCDPAGMTGRNLGTLLSADGAALTAILARASGSGYETARLHLAGHGAESWLDCTLHPIRDEAGQIQHILCLGTDVTDSVAATLQEDAQRRSAQDGQALMARHLGDGLTALALGDLTHRIQTPFPPQYEPLRQNFNTALDRLSEALVEVVSVTGGIRNDAAEMNAAAEDLSRRTEGQAATLEQTAAALDELTASVRSAAESAASADQSARAAHREAEESGRVVTDAVEAMGQIEASSRQISQIIGVIDEIAFQTNLLALNAGVEAARAGEAGRGFAVVASEVRALAQRSSAAAREIKDLISASSRQVENGVTLVGQAGETLRAILAGVTNIAERVSALAQSSREQATGITEINSGVTMLDQVTQQNAAMVEESTAASHSLHRAAESLAALMQRFRLDGVAATAEPPPLRDPKVTPLRVAEASAIRDSRPPARAVAAQSGWEEF
;
A
#
# COMPACT_ATOMS: atom_id res chain seq x y z
N MET A 1 -31.84 19.64 -28.39
CA MET A 1 -30.51 20.03 -27.90
C MET A 1 -29.56 18.93 -28.32
N GLU A 2 -28.98 19.12 -29.51
CA GLU A 2 -27.57 19.50 -29.66
C GLU A 2 -26.70 18.24 -29.56
N PHE A 3 -26.07 17.69 -30.59
CA PHE A 3 -25.35 18.32 -31.70
C PHE A 3 -25.38 17.35 -32.90
N SER A 4 -26.23 17.63 -33.88
CA SER A 4 -26.13 17.08 -35.24
C SER A 4 -26.67 18.13 -36.19
N ARG A 5 -25.84 18.50 -37.18
CA ARG A 5 -25.95 19.62 -38.16
C ARG A 5 -25.41 20.98 -37.69
N MET A 6 -24.19 21.32 -38.13
CA MET A 6 -23.95 22.64 -38.73
C MET A 6 -22.61 22.68 -39.52
N ILE A 7 -22.57 22.06 -40.69
CA ILE A 7 -21.65 22.47 -41.77
C ILE A 7 -22.53 22.84 -42.96
N SER A 8 -22.96 24.10 -42.99
CA SER A 8 -23.37 24.80 -44.21
C SER A 8 -23.58 26.27 -43.85
N GLN A 9 -22.68 27.14 -44.29
CA GLN A 9 -22.98 28.50 -44.77
C GLN A 9 -21.66 29.27 -44.91
N PHE A 10 -21.22 29.48 -46.14
CA PHE A 10 -20.73 30.79 -46.54
C PHE A 10 -21.02 30.96 -48.04
N ARG A 11 -21.92 31.91 -48.33
CA ARG A 11 -22.29 32.38 -49.66
C ARG A 11 -21.67 33.78 -49.80
N ALA A 12 -21.07 34.01 -50.96
CA ALA A 12 -20.75 35.26 -51.68
C ALA A 12 -21.67 36.46 -51.36
N GLU A 13 -21.39 37.76 -51.56
CA GLU A 13 -20.34 38.68 -52.10
C GLU A 13 -20.95 40.13 -51.95
N PRO A 14 -20.50 41.26 -52.58
CA PRO A 14 -19.28 42.11 -52.50
C PRO A 14 -19.70 43.61 -52.22
N PRO A 15 -19.16 44.72 -52.79
CA PRO A 15 -17.78 45.22 -53.06
C PRO A 15 -17.53 46.64 -52.45
N VAL A 16 -16.26 47.10 -52.33
CA VAL A 16 -15.84 48.50 -52.66
C VAL A 16 -14.37 48.49 -53.11
N LEU A 17 -14.10 49.23 -54.19
CA LEU A 17 -12.92 49.26 -55.04
C LEU A 17 -12.01 50.47 -54.74
N VAL A 18 -10.87 50.49 -55.43
CA VAL A 18 -9.84 51.55 -55.62
C VAL A 18 -8.67 51.48 -54.62
N ALA A 19 -7.38 51.48 -54.95
CA ALA A 19 -6.51 51.17 -56.11
C ALA A 19 -5.12 51.77 -55.74
N THR A 20 -4.03 51.31 -56.39
CA THR A 20 -2.58 51.61 -56.17
C THR A 20 -1.91 50.69 -55.14
N GLY A 21 -0.79 50.00 -55.38
CA GLY A 21 0.06 49.84 -56.56
C GLY A 21 1.16 48.81 -56.25
N THR A 22 1.36 47.88 -57.18
CA THR A 22 2.39 46.83 -57.32
C THR A 22 3.77 47.07 -56.68
N LEU A 23 4.11 46.32 -55.62
CA LEU A 23 5.41 45.66 -55.32
C LEU A 23 5.46 45.07 -53.88
N ALA A 24 4.37 44.45 -53.42
CA ALA A 24 4.28 43.82 -52.09
C ALA A 24 3.48 42.50 -52.13
N GLY A 25 3.59 41.75 -53.24
CA GLY A 25 2.80 40.55 -53.53
C GLY A 25 3.61 39.26 -53.67
N LEU A 26 4.77 39.16 -53.02
CA LEU A 26 5.61 37.95 -53.00
C LEU A 26 6.11 37.59 -51.59
N LEU A 27 5.46 38.08 -50.53
CA LEU A 27 5.82 37.82 -49.13
C LEU A 27 4.64 37.44 -48.20
N ALA A 28 3.52 36.92 -48.71
CA ALA A 28 2.47 36.37 -47.85
C ALA A 28 1.72 35.22 -48.54
N GLY A 29 2.21 33.99 -48.32
CA GLY A 29 1.60 32.75 -48.80
C GLY A 29 2.38 31.57 -48.24
N GLY A 30 2.04 31.16 -47.02
CA GLY A 30 2.65 30.03 -46.34
C GLY A 30 2.39 28.71 -47.05
N ILE A 31 3.46 28.09 -47.54
CA ILE A 31 3.59 26.67 -47.87
C ILE A 31 4.77 26.16 -47.03
N PRO A 32 4.65 24.99 -46.38
CA PRO A 32 5.60 24.54 -45.37
C PRO A 32 6.96 24.22 -46.01
N LEU A 33 8.01 24.90 -45.57
CA LEU A 33 9.38 24.49 -45.83
C LEU A 33 9.67 23.24 -44.99
N ALA A 34 9.63 22.09 -45.66
CA ALA A 34 10.37 20.93 -45.22
C ALA A 34 11.85 21.31 -45.05
N ALA A 35 12.40 20.91 -43.92
CA ALA A 35 13.80 21.09 -43.56
C ALA A 35 14.73 20.47 -44.62
N GLY A 36 15.85 21.15 -44.86
CA GLY A 36 17.03 20.55 -45.49
C GLY A 36 17.28 20.94 -46.95
N LEU A 37 17.71 22.17 -47.20
CA LEU A 37 18.53 22.51 -48.37
C LEU A 37 19.52 23.62 -47.96
N PRO A 38 20.77 23.29 -47.57
CA PRO A 38 21.83 24.29 -47.46
C PRO A 38 22.23 24.71 -48.87
N GLY A 39 22.23 26.02 -49.17
CA GLY A 39 22.83 26.52 -50.42
C GLY A 39 22.00 27.52 -51.24
N ALA A 40 20.75 27.83 -50.88
CA ALA A 40 19.94 28.79 -51.65
C ALA A 40 20.54 30.21 -51.69
N GLY A 41 21.23 30.64 -50.62
CA GLY A 41 21.91 31.95 -50.57
C GLY A 41 23.21 32.01 -51.38
N ALA A 42 23.98 30.92 -51.42
CA ALA A 42 25.23 30.85 -52.19
C ALA A 42 24.97 30.74 -53.70
N ALA A 43 23.93 30.00 -54.10
CA ALA A 43 23.50 29.90 -55.49
C ALA A 43 23.02 31.25 -56.06
N LEU A 44 22.33 32.06 -55.26
CA LEU A 44 21.87 33.39 -55.68
C LEU A 44 23.04 34.38 -55.86
N ALA A 45 24.03 34.33 -54.96
CA ALA A 45 25.24 35.16 -55.03
C ALA A 45 26.13 34.78 -56.23
N ALA A 46 26.29 33.48 -56.52
CA ALA A 46 27.04 32.99 -57.68
C ALA A 46 26.33 33.31 -59.01
N ALA A 47 24.99 33.22 -59.06
CA ALA A 47 24.21 33.62 -60.24
C ALA A 47 24.32 35.13 -60.54
N LEU A 48 24.43 35.97 -59.51
CA LEU A 48 24.67 37.42 -59.65
C LEU A 48 26.07 37.74 -60.20
N VAL A 49 27.10 36.99 -59.82
CA VAL A 49 28.47 37.14 -60.35
C VAL A 49 28.55 36.67 -61.82
N ALA A 50 27.89 35.56 -62.18
CA ALA A 50 27.81 35.07 -63.56
C ALA A 50 26.97 35.99 -64.49
N ALA A 51 25.91 36.61 -63.95
CA ALA A 51 25.14 37.63 -64.68
C ALA A 51 25.97 38.91 -64.92
N ALA A 52 26.84 39.28 -63.98
CA ALA A 52 27.72 40.44 -64.11
C ALA A 52 28.82 40.26 -65.18
N THR A 53 29.33 39.04 -65.37
CA THR A 53 30.31 38.74 -66.44
C THR A 53 29.67 38.63 -67.83
N THR A 54 28.41 38.21 -67.92
CA THR A 54 27.71 38.07 -69.21
C THR A 54 27.13 39.41 -69.71
N GLY A 55 26.74 40.31 -68.81
CA GLY A 55 26.30 41.67 -69.14
C GLY A 55 27.39 42.60 -69.71
N LEU A 56 28.67 42.33 -69.41
CA LEU A 56 29.82 43.08 -69.91
C LEU A 56 30.17 42.77 -71.38
N VAL A 57 29.78 41.60 -71.90
CA VAL A 57 29.99 41.23 -73.32
C VAL A 57 28.87 41.79 -74.22
N ALA A 58 27.65 41.91 -73.70
CA ALA A 58 26.52 42.50 -74.42
C ALA A 58 26.62 44.04 -74.57
N SER A 59 27.22 44.74 -73.59
CA SER A 59 27.44 46.19 -73.68
C SER A 59 28.61 46.58 -74.61
N TRP A 60 29.58 45.69 -74.81
CA TRP A 60 30.70 45.90 -75.74
C TRP A 60 30.32 45.66 -77.21
N GLN A 61 29.32 44.81 -77.49
CA GLN A 61 28.80 44.58 -78.85
C GLN A 61 27.69 45.57 -79.27
N ALA A 62 26.99 46.20 -78.33
CA ALA A 62 25.96 47.23 -78.63
C ALA A 62 26.55 48.62 -79.01
N GLY A 63 27.82 48.88 -78.72
CA GLY A 63 28.49 50.14 -79.05
C GLY A 63 29.02 50.26 -80.49
N ARG A 64 28.91 49.21 -81.32
CA ARG A 64 29.55 49.15 -82.65
C ARG A 64 28.63 49.45 -83.85
N ALA A 65 27.38 49.87 -83.61
CA ALA A 65 26.38 50.05 -84.67
C ALA A 65 25.57 51.37 -84.59
N ALA A 66 26.18 52.48 -84.15
CA ALA A 66 25.57 53.80 -84.24
C ALA A 66 26.61 54.86 -84.63
N ALA A 67 26.99 54.90 -85.91
CA ALA A 67 27.68 56.05 -86.51
C ALA A 67 27.06 56.33 -87.88
N ASN A 68 26.21 57.35 -87.89
CA ASN A 68 25.42 57.86 -89.00
C ASN A 68 26.35 58.48 -90.07
N ARG A 69 26.01 58.27 -91.36
CA ARG A 69 26.68 58.92 -92.51
C ARG A 69 26.44 60.45 -92.49
N PRO A 70 27.45 61.31 -92.71
CA PRO A 70 27.21 62.71 -93.06
C PRO A 70 27.20 62.92 -94.58
N ALA A 71 26.35 63.86 -95.04
CA ALA A 71 26.29 64.39 -96.40
C ALA A 71 27.42 65.43 -96.65
N PRO A 72 27.83 65.70 -97.90
CA PRO A 72 29.01 66.51 -98.17
C PRO A 72 28.69 68.02 -98.21
N VAL A 73 29.50 68.83 -97.53
CA VAL A 73 29.62 70.28 -97.75
C VAL A 73 31.11 70.66 -97.60
N ASP A 74 31.56 71.56 -98.46
CA ASP A 74 32.95 71.86 -98.77
C ASP A 74 33.54 72.99 -97.89
N ALA A 75 34.88 73.00 -97.81
CA ALA A 75 35.83 74.03 -97.35
C ALA A 75 36.16 74.23 -95.84
N GLY A 76 37.38 73.80 -95.46
CA GLY A 76 38.36 74.77 -94.92
C GLY A 76 38.96 74.53 -93.53
N GLU A 77 38.30 74.99 -92.47
CA GLU A 77 38.93 75.16 -91.14
C GLU A 77 38.17 74.48 -89.97
N ASP A 78 36.97 73.93 -90.18
CA ASP A 78 36.11 73.40 -89.09
C ASP A 78 36.33 71.91 -88.71
N ALA A 79 37.02 71.11 -89.54
CA ALA A 79 37.12 69.65 -89.33
C ALA A 79 37.89 69.24 -88.05
N ARG A 80 38.85 70.05 -87.58
CA ARG A 80 39.58 69.79 -86.32
C ARG A 80 38.75 70.14 -85.08
N SER A 81 37.90 71.16 -85.17
CA SER A 81 36.97 71.56 -84.10
C SER A 81 35.87 70.50 -83.91
N ILE A 82 35.32 69.99 -85.02
CA ILE A 82 34.31 68.91 -85.00
C ILE A 82 34.90 67.61 -84.45
N GLY A 83 36.15 67.26 -84.80
CA GLY A 83 36.83 66.07 -84.27
C GLY A 83 37.06 66.11 -82.75
N PHE A 84 37.30 67.30 -82.18
CA PHE A 84 37.40 67.48 -80.73
C PHE A 84 36.02 67.39 -80.06
N ASP A 85 35.00 68.03 -80.64
CA ASP A 85 33.65 68.07 -80.07
C ASP A 85 32.92 66.70 -80.14
N CYS A 86 33.21 65.88 -81.15
CA CYS A 86 32.66 64.54 -81.31
C CYS A 86 33.44 63.41 -80.59
N ALA A 87 34.54 63.71 -79.88
CA ALA A 87 35.30 62.68 -79.19
C ALA A 87 34.50 62.08 -78.01
N PRO A 88 34.44 60.74 -77.86
CA PRO A 88 33.65 60.09 -76.82
C PRO A 88 34.25 60.24 -75.41
N SER A 89 35.52 60.60 -75.30
CA SER A 89 36.18 60.91 -74.03
C SER A 89 35.97 62.38 -73.66
N ALA A 90 35.81 62.68 -72.38
CA ALA A 90 35.72 64.06 -71.91
C ALA A 90 37.06 64.77 -72.08
N LEU A 91 37.12 65.76 -72.98
CA LEU A 91 38.33 66.49 -73.34
C LEU A 91 38.18 67.99 -73.06
N ILE A 92 39.28 68.58 -72.59
CA ILE A 92 39.44 70.02 -72.39
C ILE A 92 40.76 70.46 -73.06
N LEU A 93 40.73 71.58 -73.75
CA LEU A 93 41.88 72.31 -74.27
C LEU A 93 42.14 73.51 -73.38
N THR A 94 43.39 73.69 -72.99
CA THR A 94 43.85 74.82 -72.19
C THR A 94 44.82 75.69 -72.98
N GLY A 95 44.83 77.00 -72.72
CA GLY A 95 45.81 77.95 -73.23
C GLY A 95 47.12 77.96 -72.42
N PRO A 96 48.13 78.72 -72.86
CA PRO A 96 49.42 78.86 -72.17
C PRO A 96 49.34 79.50 -70.78
N ASP A 97 48.25 80.19 -70.47
CA ASP A 97 47.96 80.77 -69.16
C ASP A 97 47.22 79.81 -68.20
N GLY A 98 46.91 78.59 -68.65
CA GLY A 98 46.14 77.59 -67.90
C GLY A 98 44.63 77.78 -67.97
N ARG A 99 44.14 78.72 -68.79
CA ARG A 99 42.69 78.91 -68.98
C ARG A 99 42.13 77.91 -69.97
N ILE A 100 40.95 77.37 -69.66
CA ILE A 100 40.23 76.45 -70.55
C ILE A 100 39.76 77.23 -71.77
N THR A 101 40.30 76.92 -72.94
CA THR A 101 39.94 77.58 -74.20
C THR A 101 38.79 76.87 -74.90
N HIS A 102 38.77 75.54 -74.88
CA HIS A 102 37.69 74.72 -75.42
C HIS A 102 37.42 73.53 -74.51
N ALA A 103 36.16 73.12 -74.42
CA ALA A 103 35.76 71.86 -73.82
C ALA A 103 34.86 71.14 -74.82
N ASN A 104 34.94 69.81 -74.89
CA ASN A 104 34.11 69.06 -75.83
C ASN A 104 32.73 68.71 -75.26
N ALA A 105 31.83 68.25 -76.11
CA ALA A 105 30.48 67.84 -75.71
C ALA A 105 30.48 66.76 -74.60
N ALA A 106 31.40 65.79 -74.66
CA ALA A 106 31.53 64.73 -73.65
C ALA A 106 31.95 65.26 -72.27
N PHE A 107 32.83 66.25 -72.20
CA PHE A 107 33.20 66.91 -70.94
C PHE A 107 32.04 67.73 -70.37
N ARG A 108 31.34 68.50 -71.22
CA ARG A 108 30.13 69.22 -70.80
C ARG A 108 29.06 68.28 -70.28
N ALA A 109 28.87 67.12 -70.91
CA ALA A 109 27.93 66.11 -70.46
C ALA A 109 28.32 65.52 -69.09
N LEU A 110 29.61 65.22 -68.86
CA LEU A 110 30.11 64.72 -67.58
C LEU A 110 29.89 65.74 -66.44
N ILE A 111 30.18 67.02 -66.69
CA ILE A 111 29.92 68.10 -65.72
C ILE A 111 28.43 68.37 -65.56
N ALA A 112 27.61 68.30 -66.62
CA ALA A 112 26.15 68.49 -66.49
C ALA A 112 25.50 67.34 -65.71
N GLN A 113 25.96 66.11 -65.91
CA GLN A 113 25.38 64.92 -65.28
C GLN A 113 25.81 64.75 -63.82
N HIS A 114 27.05 65.11 -63.45
CA HIS A 114 27.62 64.87 -62.11
C HIS A 114 28.11 66.14 -61.40
N GLY A 115 27.96 67.31 -62.02
CA GLY A 115 28.55 68.57 -61.54
C GLY A 115 27.94 69.12 -60.26
N ALA A 116 26.73 68.71 -59.87
CA ALA A 116 26.13 69.10 -58.59
C ALA A 116 26.80 68.38 -57.40
N ASP A 117 27.14 67.09 -57.55
CA ASP A 117 27.84 66.32 -56.53
C ASP A 117 29.34 66.61 -56.51
N LEU A 118 29.96 66.78 -57.69
CA LEU A 118 31.37 67.16 -57.79
C LEU A 118 31.62 68.57 -57.19
N ARG A 119 30.66 69.51 -57.31
CA ARG A 119 30.76 70.86 -56.71
C ARG A 119 30.79 70.89 -55.18
N ARG A 120 30.33 69.83 -54.50
CA ARG A 120 30.43 69.75 -53.02
C ARG A 120 31.85 69.47 -52.55
N HIS A 121 32.69 68.87 -53.40
CA HIS A 121 34.00 68.37 -53.02
C HIS A 121 35.15 68.95 -53.85
N LEU A 122 34.86 69.61 -54.99
CA LEU A 122 35.81 70.38 -55.79
C LEU A 122 35.31 71.80 -56.07
N PRO A 123 36.22 72.80 -56.12
CA PRO A 123 35.89 74.19 -56.47
C PRO A 123 35.67 74.35 -57.98
N LEU A 124 34.61 73.75 -58.50
CA LEU A 124 34.21 73.82 -59.90
C LEU A 124 33.50 75.16 -60.21
N PRO A 125 33.77 75.79 -61.38
CA PRO A 125 33.04 76.97 -61.82
C PRO A 125 31.54 76.66 -62.11
N PRO A 126 30.64 77.66 -62.04
CA PRO A 126 29.22 77.48 -62.33
C PRO A 126 28.94 77.03 -63.78
N ASP A 127 27.83 76.32 -64.00
CA ASP A 127 27.43 75.82 -65.32
C ASP A 127 27.35 76.95 -66.35
N GLY A 128 28.03 76.77 -67.49
CA GLY A 128 28.09 77.74 -68.59
C GLY A 128 29.32 78.66 -68.58
N LEU A 129 30.12 78.70 -67.49
CA LEU A 129 31.33 79.53 -67.37
C LEU A 129 32.64 78.71 -67.36
N ILE A 130 32.59 77.46 -67.81
CA ILE A 130 33.74 76.54 -67.85
C ILE A 130 34.81 77.05 -68.82
N ILE A 131 34.40 77.64 -69.95
CA ILE A 131 35.32 78.25 -70.91
C ILE A 131 35.84 79.56 -70.31
N GLY A 132 37.16 79.67 -70.18
CA GLY A 132 37.86 80.79 -69.53
C GLY A 132 38.22 80.54 -68.07
N ALA A 133 37.73 79.47 -67.44
CA ALA A 133 38.11 79.09 -66.09
C ALA A 133 39.54 78.54 -66.04
N ASP A 134 40.20 78.72 -64.89
CA ASP A 134 41.57 78.27 -64.67
C ASP A 134 41.61 76.78 -64.31
N ILE A 135 42.26 75.96 -65.13
CA ILE A 135 42.31 74.50 -64.92
C ILE A 135 42.99 74.07 -63.61
N ARG A 136 43.73 74.97 -62.95
CA ARG A 136 44.40 74.71 -61.67
C ARG A 136 43.44 74.28 -60.56
N PHE A 137 42.13 74.53 -60.70
CA PHE A 137 41.13 74.01 -59.76
C PHE A 137 41.00 72.47 -59.80
N LEU A 138 41.31 71.83 -60.94
CA LEU A 138 41.38 70.38 -61.09
C LEU A 138 42.81 69.84 -61.01
N LEU A 139 43.81 70.61 -61.47
CA LEU A 139 45.21 70.21 -61.48
C LEU A 139 46.08 71.33 -60.90
N ALA A 140 46.22 71.37 -59.57
CA ALA A 140 46.98 72.42 -58.88
C ALA A 140 48.45 72.52 -59.35
N ASP A 141 49.04 71.43 -59.85
CA ASP A 141 50.40 71.33 -60.37
C ASP A 141 50.51 71.52 -61.89
N TYR A 142 49.49 72.11 -62.53
CA TYR A 142 49.40 72.28 -63.98
C TYR A 142 50.66 72.93 -64.62
N ASP A 143 51.17 74.02 -64.06
CA ASP A 143 52.32 74.75 -64.64
C ASP A 143 53.61 73.92 -64.63
N ALA A 144 53.83 73.14 -63.56
CA ALA A 144 54.96 72.24 -63.45
C ALA A 144 54.88 71.11 -64.47
N ARG A 145 53.67 70.56 -64.70
CA ARG A 145 53.44 69.50 -65.69
C ARG A 145 53.54 70.01 -67.12
N LEU A 146 53.13 71.25 -67.38
CA LEU A 146 53.20 71.88 -68.70
C LEU A 146 54.66 72.12 -69.12
N SER A 147 55.49 72.58 -68.18
CA SER A 147 56.93 72.80 -68.36
C SER A 147 57.71 71.49 -68.63
N GLY A 148 57.22 70.36 -68.12
CA GLY A 148 57.87 69.05 -68.27
C GLY A 148 57.68 68.38 -69.63
N GLY A 149 56.79 68.86 -70.50
CA GLY A 149 56.62 68.41 -71.90
C GLY A 149 56.07 66.99 -72.12
N ALA A 150 55.96 66.14 -71.10
CA ALA A 150 55.47 64.76 -71.21
C ALA A 150 54.00 64.59 -70.76
N PRO A 151 53.25 63.61 -71.30
CA PRO A 151 51.90 63.32 -70.83
C PRO A 151 51.91 62.83 -69.36
N ALA A 152 51.03 63.38 -68.52
CA ALA A 152 50.94 63.05 -67.10
C ALA A 152 49.52 62.61 -66.73
N THR A 153 49.40 61.52 -65.97
CA THR A 153 48.11 61.00 -65.48
C THR A 153 48.03 61.17 -63.96
N THR A 154 46.88 61.61 -63.46
CA THR A 154 46.56 61.68 -62.03
C THR A 154 45.15 61.19 -61.78
N GLN A 155 44.84 60.83 -60.54
CA GLN A 155 43.50 60.42 -60.13
C GLN A 155 43.06 61.31 -58.98
N ILE A 156 41.82 61.79 -59.04
CA ILE A 156 41.22 62.65 -58.03
C ILE A 156 39.94 61.96 -57.56
N THR A 157 39.75 61.92 -56.25
CA THR A 157 38.56 61.36 -55.62
C THR A 157 37.74 62.47 -55.01
N ALA A 158 36.45 62.49 -55.31
CA ALA A 158 35.49 63.50 -54.92
C ALA A 158 34.20 62.83 -54.44
N GLY A 159 34.07 62.64 -53.13
CA GLY A 159 32.99 61.84 -52.56
C GLY A 159 33.03 60.39 -53.07
N GLU A 160 31.94 59.94 -53.68
CA GLU A 160 31.84 58.59 -54.28
C GLU A 160 32.41 58.51 -55.71
N HIS A 161 32.85 59.63 -56.27
CA HIS A 161 33.37 59.69 -57.63
C HIS A 161 34.90 59.63 -57.66
N SER A 162 35.45 58.86 -58.58
CA SER A 162 36.88 58.76 -58.82
C SER A 162 37.17 59.12 -60.28
N LEU A 163 37.79 60.28 -60.52
CA LEU A 163 38.09 60.78 -61.85
C LEU A 163 39.58 60.61 -62.17
N GLY A 164 39.90 59.91 -63.25
CA GLY A 164 41.24 59.88 -63.83
C GLY A 164 41.44 61.02 -64.81
N LEU A 165 42.44 61.86 -64.60
CA LEU A 165 42.80 62.97 -65.49
C LEU A 165 44.14 62.68 -66.16
N ARG A 166 44.21 62.81 -67.48
CA ARG A 166 45.43 62.68 -68.27
C ARG A 166 45.68 63.96 -69.05
N MET A 167 46.75 64.66 -68.73
CA MET A 167 47.19 65.86 -69.42
C MET A 167 48.24 65.53 -70.47
N THR A 168 48.13 66.11 -71.66
CA THR A 168 49.05 65.97 -72.79
C THR A 168 49.40 67.36 -73.32
N PRO A 169 50.64 67.86 -73.15
CA PRO A 169 51.05 69.19 -73.64
C PRO A 169 50.97 69.28 -75.18
N LEU A 170 50.54 70.42 -75.72
CA LEU A 170 50.45 70.69 -77.16
C LEU A 170 51.67 71.49 -77.65
N PRO A 171 52.53 70.91 -78.51
CA PRO A 171 53.70 71.62 -79.04
C PRO A 171 53.28 72.77 -79.99
N GLY A 172 53.79 73.98 -79.73
CA GLY A 172 53.63 75.16 -80.60
C GLY A 172 52.53 76.15 -80.20
N THR A 173 51.54 75.76 -79.40
CA THR A 173 50.46 76.65 -78.89
C THR A 173 50.64 77.03 -77.42
N GLY A 174 51.56 76.38 -76.71
CA GLY A 174 51.82 76.58 -75.28
C GLY A 174 50.72 76.04 -74.35
N GLY A 175 49.68 75.41 -74.88
CA GLY A 175 48.56 74.82 -74.11
C GLY A 175 48.68 73.30 -73.88
N ALA A 176 47.63 72.68 -73.33
CA ALA A 176 47.54 71.23 -73.17
C ALA A 176 46.13 70.68 -73.47
N VAL A 177 46.05 69.40 -73.84
CA VAL A 177 44.80 68.63 -73.87
C VAL A 177 44.70 67.82 -72.58
N ILE A 178 43.58 67.93 -71.88
CA ILE A 178 43.29 67.14 -70.68
C ILE A 178 42.12 66.22 -70.99
N THR A 179 42.33 64.92 -70.81
CA THR A 179 41.31 63.88 -70.90
C THR A 179 40.86 63.48 -69.50
N LEU A 180 39.55 63.44 -69.27
CA LEU A 180 38.95 62.96 -68.02
C LEU A 180 38.21 61.63 -68.27
N ALA A 181 38.37 60.68 -67.35
CA ALA A 181 37.68 59.40 -67.35
C ALA A 181 37.08 59.12 -65.96
N ASP A 182 35.82 58.72 -65.91
CA ASP A 182 35.18 58.28 -64.66
C ASP A 182 35.54 56.82 -64.33
N LEU A 183 36.20 56.61 -63.20
CA LEU A 183 36.68 55.32 -62.67
C LEU A 183 35.86 54.85 -61.45
N SER A 184 34.72 55.48 -61.16
CA SER A 184 33.91 55.21 -59.96
C SER A 184 33.34 53.78 -59.94
N ALA A 185 32.86 53.29 -61.08
CA ALA A 185 32.33 51.93 -61.22
C ALA A 185 33.41 50.85 -60.98
N HIS A 186 34.63 51.08 -61.48
CA HIS A 186 35.75 50.16 -61.30
C HIS A 186 36.19 50.08 -59.83
N SER A 187 36.19 51.21 -59.12
CA SER A 187 36.56 51.27 -57.71
C SER A 187 35.55 50.58 -56.80
N ARG A 188 34.24 50.75 -57.06
CA ARG A 188 33.18 50.04 -56.31
C ARG A 188 33.26 48.52 -56.49
N LEU A 189 33.48 48.04 -57.72
CA LEU A 189 33.59 46.61 -57.99
C LEU A 189 34.82 46.00 -57.27
N LYS A 190 35.95 46.71 -57.27
CA LYS A 190 37.16 46.28 -56.56
C LYS A 190 36.96 46.21 -55.04
N ALA A 191 36.24 47.15 -54.46
CA ALA A 191 35.92 47.15 -53.03
C ALA A 191 34.95 46.02 -52.63
N GLN A 192 33.96 45.73 -53.48
CA GLN A 192 33.02 44.62 -53.26
C GLN A 192 33.70 43.25 -53.34
N ILE A 193 34.58 43.04 -54.34
CA ILE A 193 35.37 41.81 -54.46
C ILE A 193 36.28 41.63 -53.23
N ALA A 194 36.93 42.70 -52.75
CA ALA A 194 37.78 42.64 -51.56
C ALA A 194 37.01 42.31 -50.26
N ALA A 195 35.74 42.71 -50.16
CA ALA A 195 34.89 42.34 -49.02
C ALA A 195 34.52 40.85 -49.04
N ILE A 196 34.19 40.31 -50.23
CA ILE A 196 33.90 38.87 -50.41
C ILE A 196 35.16 38.04 -50.11
N ASP A 197 36.32 38.45 -50.64
CA ASP A 197 37.61 37.77 -50.46
C ASP A 197 38.10 37.77 -48.99
N ARG A 198 37.58 38.64 -48.13
CA ARG A 198 37.94 38.64 -46.69
C ARG A 198 37.12 37.66 -45.86
N HIS A 199 35.88 37.40 -46.26
CA HIS A 199 34.89 36.73 -45.41
C HIS A 199 34.49 35.33 -45.87
N GLN A 200 34.62 35.01 -47.16
CA GLN A 200 34.36 33.67 -47.66
C GLN A 200 35.68 32.95 -47.89
N PRO A 201 35.86 31.71 -47.40
CA PRO A 201 36.94 30.84 -47.84
C PRO A 201 36.97 30.72 -49.37
N VAL A 202 38.02 31.24 -50.01
CA VAL A 202 38.21 31.13 -51.45
C VAL A 202 39.51 30.39 -51.76
N PHE A 203 39.41 29.34 -52.56
CA PHE A 203 40.54 28.61 -53.13
C PHE A 203 40.50 28.72 -54.65
N GLU A 204 41.55 29.23 -55.27
CA GLU A 204 41.80 29.05 -56.70
C GLU A 204 42.64 27.78 -56.85
N LEU A 205 42.13 26.82 -57.59
CA LEU A 205 42.71 25.49 -57.76
C LEU A 205 43.11 25.29 -59.23
N ALA A 206 44.21 24.60 -59.50
CA ALA A 206 44.45 24.02 -60.81
C ALA A 206 43.49 22.87 -61.07
N ALA A 207 43.39 22.43 -62.33
CA ALA A 207 42.51 21.33 -62.73
C ALA A 207 42.82 19.99 -62.01
N ASP A 208 44.03 19.84 -61.48
CA ASP A 208 44.48 18.68 -60.68
C ASP A 208 44.24 18.84 -59.16
N GLY A 209 43.67 19.97 -58.72
CA GLY A 209 43.41 20.27 -57.31
C GLY A 209 44.55 20.95 -56.55
N ARG A 210 45.62 21.38 -57.25
CA ARG A 210 46.69 22.17 -56.66
C ARG A 210 46.24 23.60 -56.37
N ILE A 211 46.42 24.08 -55.15
CA ILE A 211 46.03 25.42 -54.71
C ILE A 211 46.96 26.44 -55.39
N LEU A 212 46.41 27.26 -56.27
CA LEU A 212 47.07 28.39 -56.91
C LEU A 212 47.05 29.61 -55.99
N ARG A 213 45.90 29.83 -55.33
CA ARG A 213 45.72 30.89 -54.33
C ARG A 213 44.71 30.44 -53.29
N ALA A 214 44.97 30.75 -52.03
CA ALA A 214 43.99 30.67 -50.96
C ALA A 214 43.95 32.03 -50.25
N ASN A 215 42.76 32.54 -49.97
CA ASN A 215 42.62 33.77 -49.21
C ASN A 215 42.75 33.51 -47.69
N GLU A 216 42.79 34.57 -46.89
CA GLU A 216 42.94 34.43 -45.44
C GLU A 216 41.79 33.64 -44.78
N ALA A 217 40.58 33.75 -45.31
CA ALA A 217 39.44 32.99 -44.79
C ALA A 217 39.59 31.48 -45.03
N ALA A 218 40.09 31.08 -46.21
CA ALA A 218 40.41 29.70 -46.55
C ALA A 218 41.56 29.15 -45.70
N ALA A 219 42.56 29.98 -45.44
CA ALA A 219 43.70 29.63 -44.60
C ALA A 219 43.30 29.42 -43.12
N ARG A 220 42.44 30.30 -42.58
CA ARG A 220 41.84 30.12 -41.25
C ARG A 220 41.03 28.83 -41.14
N ALA A 221 40.17 28.55 -42.12
CA ALA A 221 39.36 27.34 -42.13
C ALA A 221 40.22 26.06 -42.17
N ALA A 222 41.35 26.09 -42.90
CA ALA A 222 42.28 24.97 -43.00
C ALA A 222 43.35 24.94 -41.88
N GLY A 223 43.33 25.89 -40.93
CA GLY A 223 44.32 25.97 -39.85
C GLY A 223 45.76 26.24 -40.32
N CYS A 224 45.94 26.85 -41.50
CA CYS A 224 47.24 27.05 -42.15
C CYS A 224 47.50 28.54 -42.43
N ASP A 225 48.76 28.89 -42.72
CA ASP A 225 49.14 30.22 -43.22
C ASP A 225 48.94 30.29 -44.76
N PRO A 226 48.37 31.37 -45.35
CA PRO A 226 48.08 31.43 -46.79
C PRO A 226 49.29 31.14 -47.68
N ALA A 227 50.48 31.61 -47.28
CA ALA A 227 51.72 31.39 -48.04
C ALA A 227 52.16 29.90 -48.04
N GLY A 228 51.79 29.14 -47.01
CA GLY A 228 52.07 27.71 -46.90
C GLY A 228 51.11 26.81 -47.68
N MET A 229 50.00 27.37 -48.19
CA MET A 229 48.98 26.61 -48.92
C MET A 229 49.19 26.59 -50.43
N THR A 230 49.71 27.69 -50.99
CA THR A 230 49.99 27.79 -52.42
C THR A 230 50.97 26.69 -52.86
N GLY A 231 50.56 25.94 -53.88
CA GLY A 231 51.31 24.84 -54.46
C GLY A 231 51.04 23.47 -53.86
N ARG A 232 50.27 23.35 -52.76
CA ARG A 232 49.81 22.07 -52.20
C ARG A 232 48.52 21.59 -52.86
N ASN A 233 48.23 20.29 -52.79
CA ASN A 233 46.95 19.76 -53.27
C ASN A 233 45.89 19.87 -52.16
N LEU A 234 44.73 20.46 -52.43
CA LEU A 234 43.66 20.64 -51.44
C LEU A 234 43.18 19.30 -50.86
N GLY A 235 43.29 18.20 -51.62
CA GLY A 235 42.91 16.86 -51.15
C GLY A 235 43.74 16.35 -49.98
N THR A 236 44.94 16.91 -49.76
CA THR A 236 45.79 16.56 -48.60
C THR A 236 45.34 17.21 -47.29
N LEU A 237 44.44 18.20 -47.35
CA LEU A 237 43.89 18.90 -46.20
C LEU A 237 42.51 18.34 -45.78
N LEU A 238 41.97 17.39 -46.55
CA LEU A 238 40.68 16.75 -46.27
C LEU A 238 40.86 15.52 -45.36
N SER A 239 39.92 15.32 -44.44
CA SER A 239 39.95 14.21 -43.47
C SER A 239 39.64 12.83 -44.07
N ALA A 240 39.03 12.78 -45.27
CA ALA A 240 38.65 11.54 -45.95
C ALA A 240 38.88 11.64 -47.47
N ASP A 241 39.72 10.73 -47.98
CA ASP A 241 40.00 10.42 -49.39
C ASP A 241 40.14 11.59 -50.37
N GLY A 242 41.39 11.99 -50.64
CA GLY A 242 41.73 12.89 -51.74
C GLY A 242 41.21 12.43 -53.12
N ALA A 243 40.92 11.14 -53.29
CA ALA A 243 40.26 10.57 -54.48
C ALA A 243 38.85 11.13 -54.71
N ALA A 244 38.12 11.47 -53.64
CA ALA A 244 36.81 12.10 -53.73
C ALA A 244 36.93 13.53 -54.30
N LEU A 245 37.96 14.26 -53.91
CA LEU A 245 38.22 15.60 -54.45
C LEU A 245 38.56 15.55 -55.94
N THR A 246 39.39 14.60 -56.39
CA THR A 246 39.69 14.44 -57.82
C THR A 246 38.43 14.17 -58.64
N ALA A 247 37.52 13.33 -58.13
CA ALA A 247 36.24 13.07 -58.79
C ALA A 247 35.32 14.30 -58.80
N ILE A 248 35.27 15.07 -57.71
CA ILE A 248 34.54 16.34 -57.63
C ILE A 248 35.11 17.36 -58.63
N LEU A 249 36.43 17.50 -58.70
CA LEU A 249 37.10 18.39 -59.64
C LEU A 249 36.89 17.98 -61.10
N ALA A 250 36.90 16.68 -61.39
CA ALA A 250 36.60 16.17 -62.74
C ALA A 250 35.15 16.46 -63.14
N ARG A 251 34.18 16.30 -62.23
CA ARG A 251 32.78 16.67 -62.48
C ARG A 251 32.61 18.18 -62.66
N ALA A 252 33.21 18.98 -61.77
CA ALA A 252 33.24 20.43 -61.88
C ALA A 252 33.87 20.89 -63.21
N SER A 253 34.89 20.18 -63.69
CA SER A 253 35.54 20.48 -64.97
C SER A 253 34.68 20.15 -66.20
N GLY A 254 33.73 19.22 -66.07
CA GLY A 254 32.77 18.86 -67.12
C GLY A 254 31.46 19.66 -67.08
N SER A 255 31.07 20.16 -65.90
CA SER A 255 29.86 20.96 -65.68
C SER A 255 30.16 22.46 -65.62
N GLY A 256 29.12 23.29 -65.45
CA GLY A 256 29.27 24.73 -65.21
C GLY A 256 29.64 25.09 -63.77
N TYR A 257 29.34 24.21 -62.81
CA TYR A 257 29.73 24.27 -61.40
C TYR A 257 29.41 22.94 -60.71
N GLU A 258 30.03 22.68 -59.55
CA GLU A 258 29.73 21.53 -58.68
C GLU A 258 29.66 21.99 -57.21
N THR A 259 28.79 21.39 -56.40
CA THR A 259 28.77 21.63 -54.96
C THR A 259 29.34 20.42 -54.20
N ALA A 260 30.11 20.68 -53.15
CA ALA A 260 30.72 19.64 -52.34
C ALA A 260 30.88 20.09 -50.89
N ARG A 261 30.59 19.18 -49.96
CA ARG A 261 30.93 19.37 -48.55
C ARG A 261 32.33 18.82 -48.31
N LEU A 262 33.23 19.69 -47.85
CA LEU A 262 34.63 19.40 -47.60
C LEU A 262 34.87 19.43 -46.09
N HIS A 263 35.34 18.31 -45.54
CA HIS A 263 35.78 18.24 -44.15
C HIS A 263 37.29 18.47 -44.10
N LEU A 264 37.70 19.65 -43.65
CA LEU A 264 39.10 20.00 -43.47
C LEU A 264 39.56 19.55 -42.08
N ALA A 265 40.57 18.68 -42.03
CA ALA A 265 41.18 18.22 -40.79
C ALA A 265 42.70 18.17 -40.93
N GLY A 266 43.31 19.35 -41.03
CA GLY A 266 44.75 19.53 -41.16
C GLY A 266 45.30 20.47 -40.09
N HIS A 267 46.46 20.15 -39.53
CA HIS A 267 47.27 21.04 -38.68
C HIS A 267 46.55 21.66 -37.45
N GLY A 268 45.63 20.93 -36.81
CA GLY A 268 45.07 21.29 -35.50
C GLY A 268 43.76 22.09 -35.53
N ALA A 269 43.20 22.35 -36.72
CA ALA A 269 41.84 22.86 -36.89
C ALA A 269 40.97 21.81 -37.60
N GLU A 270 39.74 21.63 -37.12
CA GLU A 270 38.72 20.77 -37.71
C GLU A 270 37.54 21.66 -38.14
N SER A 271 37.27 21.74 -39.44
CA SER A 271 36.20 22.59 -39.99
C SER A 271 35.45 21.91 -41.13
N TRP A 272 34.16 22.22 -41.22
CA TRP A 272 33.30 21.76 -42.30
C TRP A 272 32.98 22.92 -43.23
N LEU A 273 33.32 22.78 -44.51
CA LEU A 273 33.00 23.78 -45.53
C LEU A 273 31.99 23.22 -46.53
N ASP A 274 30.91 23.96 -46.77
CA ASP A 274 30.08 23.77 -47.96
C ASP A 274 30.64 24.62 -49.09
N CYS A 275 31.20 23.95 -50.10
CA CYS A 275 31.94 24.57 -51.19
C CYS A 275 31.18 24.49 -52.52
N THR A 276 31.28 25.54 -53.31
CA THR A 276 30.88 25.56 -54.73
C THR A 276 32.13 25.76 -55.61
N LEU A 277 32.36 24.85 -56.54
CA LEU A 277 33.53 24.82 -57.43
C LEU A 277 33.13 25.27 -58.84
N HIS A 278 33.73 26.35 -59.32
CA HIS A 278 33.44 26.98 -60.61
C HIS A 278 34.68 26.95 -61.53
N PRO A 279 34.68 26.19 -62.65
CA PRO A 279 35.79 26.22 -63.60
C PRO A 279 35.81 27.55 -64.38
N ILE A 280 36.92 28.27 -64.32
CA ILE A 280 37.17 29.46 -65.12
C ILE A 280 37.92 29.05 -66.39
N ARG A 281 37.40 29.40 -67.56
CA ARG A 281 37.94 29.02 -68.87
C ARG A 281 38.52 30.22 -69.61
N ASP A 282 39.53 29.97 -70.44
CA ASP A 282 40.10 30.95 -71.36
C ASP A 282 39.30 31.09 -72.66
N GLU A 283 39.71 32.00 -73.55
CA GLU A 283 39.06 32.25 -74.85
C GLU A 283 39.09 31.03 -75.79
N ALA A 284 39.96 30.04 -75.53
CA ALA A 284 40.06 28.78 -76.25
C ALA A 284 39.23 27.65 -75.61
N GLY A 285 38.50 27.93 -74.52
CA GLY A 285 37.64 27.00 -73.80
C GLY A 285 38.38 26.06 -72.82
N GLN A 286 39.69 26.23 -72.65
CA GLN A 286 40.50 25.46 -71.71
C GLN A 286 40.38 26.01 -70.29
N ILE A 287 40.39 25.13 -69.28
CA ILE A 287 40.27 25.54 -67.88
C ILE A 287 41.56 26.22 -67.44
N GLN A 288 41.47 27.49 -67.06
CA GLN A 288 42.57 28.26 -66.52
C GLN A 288 42.81 27.92 -65.04
N HIS A 289 41.73 27.86 -64.25
CA HIS A 289 41.71 27.43 -62.85
C HIS A 289 40.26 27.19 -62.40
N ILE A 290 40.06 26.58 -61.23
CA ILE A 290 38.77 26.31 -60.61
C ILE A 290 38.66 27.18 -59.35
N LEU A 291 37.66 28.04 -59.30
CA LEU A 291 37.35 28.88 -58.14
C LEU A 291 36.42 28.11 -57.18
N CYS A 292 36.92 27.78 -56.00
CA CYS A 292 36.18 27.11 -54.95
C CYS A 292 35.80 28.13 -53.86
N LEU A 293 34.51 28.42 -53.73
CA LEU A 293 33.95 29.33 -52.72
C LEU A 293 33.32 28.49 -51.59
N GLY A 294 33.81 28.63 -50.36
CA GLY A 294 33.34 27.90 -49.19
C GLY A 294 32.48 28.74 -48.25
N THR A 295 31.56 28.08 -47.54
CA THR A 295 30.86 28.59 -46.36
C THR A 295 31.17 27.67 -45.18
N ASP A 296 31.59 28.24 -44.05
CA ASP A 296 31.84 27.47 -42.81
C ASP A 296 30.52 27.05 -42.16
N VAL A 297 30.34 25.74 -41.96
CA VAL A 297 29.14 25.12 -41.37
C VAL A 297 29.46 24.30 -40.11
N THR A 298 30.64 24.49 -39.53
CA THR A 298 31.16 23.67 -38.41
C THR A 298 30.20 23.62 -37.21
N ASP A 299 29.70 24.78 -36.75
CA ASP A 299 28.75 24.86 -35.63
C ASP A 299 27.41 24.18 -35.93
N SER A 300 26.94 24.28 -37.18
CA SER A 300 25.67 23.67 -37.61
C SER A 300 25.78 22.14 -37.64
N VAL A 301 26.94 21.61 -38.05
CA VAL A 301 27.19 20.16 -38.05
C VAL A 301 27.33 19.65 -36.61
N ALA A 302 28.03 20.36 -35.74
CA ALA A 302 28.17 20.00 -34.32
C ALA A 302 26.81 19.96 -33.58
N ALA A 303 25.95 20.96 -33.78
CA ALA A 303 24.61 20.99 -33.19
C ALA A 303 23.73 19.81 -33.65
N THR A 304 23.77 19.49 -34.94
CA THR A 304 23.01 18.36 -35.51
C THR A 304 23.45 17.02 -34.92
N LEU A 305 24.78 16.80 -34.82
CA LEU A 305 25.32 15.57 -34.23
C LEU A 305 24.96 15.42 -32.75
N GLN A 306 24.92 16.53 -32.01
CA GLN A 306 24.56 16.53 -30.59
C GLN A 306 23.07 16.24 -30.37
N GLU A 307 22.18 16.82 -31.19
CA GLU A 307 20.74 16.52 -31.16
C GLU A 307 20.45 15.06 -31.53
N ASP A 308 21.12 14.53 -32.55
CA ASP A 308 20.97 13.13 -32.97
C ASP A 308 21.48 12.17 -31.89
N ALA A 309 22.60 12.49 -31.22
CA ALA A 309 23.11 11.72 -30.10
C ALA A 309 22.14 11.73 -28.89
N GLN A 310 21.56 12.88 -28.56
CA GLN A 310 20.56 12.99 -27.50
C GLN A 310 19.28 12.21 -27.83
N ARG A 311 18.79 12.30 -29.06
CA ARG A 311 17.61 11.53 -29.51
C ARG A 311 17.85 10.03 -29.44
N ARG A 312 19.00 9.55 -29.90
CA ARG A 312 19.37 8.13 -29.81
C ARG A 312 19.47 7.67 -28.36
N SER A 313 20.18 8.42 -27.51
CA SER A 313 20.28 8.09 -26.08
C SER A 313 18.92 8.09 -25.37
N ALA A 314 18.01 9.00 -25.73
CA ALA A 314 16.65 9.03 -25.19
C ALA A 314 15.82 7.83 -25.67
N GLN A 315 15.92 7.47 -26.96
CA GLN A 315 15.25 6.30 -27.53
C GLN A 315 15.75 4.99 -26.91
N ASP A 316 17.06 4.81 -26.80
CA ASP A 316 17.68 3.64 -26.18
C ASP A 316 17.29 3.53 -24.70
N GLY A 317 17.28 4.66 -23.99
CA GLY A 317 16.83 4.76 -22.61
C GLY A 317 15.37 4.37 -22.42
N GLN A 318 14.49 4.85 -23.30
CA GLN A 318 13.07 4.52 -23.29
C GLN A 318 12.83 3.05 -23.64
N ALA A 319 13.53 2.50 -24.64
CA ALA A 319 13.43 1.10 -25.02
C ALA A 319 13.88 0.16 -23.89
N LEU A 320 14.98 0.49 -23.21
CA LEU A 320 15.49 -0.27 -22.07
C LEU A 320 14.50 -0.24 -20.88
N MET A 321 13.94 0.93 -20.57
CA MET A 321 12.88 1.07 -19.57
C MET A 321 11.66 0.22 -19.94
N ALA A 322 11.16 0.32 -21.18
CA ALA A 322 9.96 -0.38 -21.62
C ALA A 322 10.12 -1.89 -21.57
N ARG A 323 11.29 -2.41 -21.96
CA ARG A 323 11.59 -3.84 -21.89
C ARG A 323 11.59 -4.34 -20.45
N HIS A 324 12.42 -3.74 -19.58
CA HIS A 324 12.56 -4.22 -18.21
C HIS A 324 11.31 -4.02 -17.37
N LEU A 325 10.57 -2.94 -17.58
CA LEU A 325 9.28 -2.74 -16.92
C LEU A 325 8.23 -3.73 -17.46
N GLY A 326 8.22 -4.02 -18.76
CA GLY A 326 7.37 -5.04 -19.36
C GLY A 326 7.66 -6.45 -18.84
N ASP A 327 8.93 -6.82 -18.72
CA ASP A 327 9.38 -8.09 -18.13
C ASP A 327 8.94 -8.19 -16.67
N GLY A 328 9.14 -7.12 -15.88
CA GLY A 328 8.73 -7.06 -14.48
C GLY A 328 7.21 -7.16 -14.29
N LEU A 329 6.42 -6.48 -15.13
CA LEU A 329 4.96 -6.59 -15.10
C LEU A 329 4.48 -7.98 -15.53
N THR A 330 5.18 -8.63 -16.46
CA THR A 330 4.90 -10.01 -16.86
C THR A 330 5.18 -10.98 -15.71
N ALA A 331 6.30 -10.81 -15.00
CA ALA A 331 6.63 -11.59 -13.81
C ALA A 331 5.56 -11.41 -12.72
N LEU A 332 5.14 -10.17 -12.43
CA LEU A 332 4.07 -9.88 -11.48
C LEU A 332 2.74 -10.52 -11.88
N ALA A 333 2.37 -10.48 -13.17
CA ALA A 333 1.15 -11.11 -13.67
C ALA A 333 1.15 -12.64 -13.50
N LEU A 334 2.33 -13.27 -13.50
CA LEU A 334 2.53 -14.69 -13.21
C LEU A 334 2.63 -14.98 -11.70
N GLY A 335 2.45 -13.96 -10.84
CA GLY A 335 2.53 -14.09 -9.39
C GLY A 335 3.96 -14.05 -8.84
N ASP A 336 4.96 -13.71 -9.64
CA ASP A 336 6.35 -13.63 -9.19
C ASP A 336 6.65 -12.27 -8.56
N LEU A 337 6.67 -12.23 -7.22
CA LEU A 337 6.99 -11.04 -6.43
C LEU A 337 8.47 -10.98 -6.03
N THR A 338 9.28 -11.94 -6.45
CA THR A 338 10.75 -11.97 -6.21
C THR A 338 11.52 -11.22 -7.29
N HIS A 339 10.88 -10.94 -8.43
CA HIS A 339 11.52 -10.22 -9.53
C HIS A 339 11.87 -8.78 -9.14
N ARG A 340 13.13 -8.36 -9.35
CA ARG A 340 13.57 -6.98 -9.16
C ARG A 340 14.28 -6.48 -10.40
N ILE A 341 13.97 -5.25 -10.80
CA ILE A 341 14.69 -4.59 -11.89
C ILE A 341 16.04 -4.10 -11.34
N GLN A 342 17.10 -4.84 -11.62
CA GLN A 342 18.46 -4.53 -11.18
C GLN A 342 19.18 -3.56 -12.12
N THR A 343 18.85 -3.57 -13.41
CA THR A 343 19.46 -2.68 -14.41
C THR A 343 19.09 -1.22 -14.11
N PRO A 344 20.07 -0.34 -13.84
CA PRO A 344 19.81 1.09 -13.64
C PRO A 344 19.21 1.71 -14.90
N PHE A 345 18.21 2.56 -14.73
CA PHE A 345 17.64 3.31 -15.85
C PHE A 345 18.37 4.66 -16.01
N PRO A 346 18.25 5.31 -17.18
CA PRO A 346 18.68 6.69 -17.32
C PRO A 346 18.07 7.58 -16.22
N PRO A 347 18.76 8.64 -15.76
CA PRO A 347 18.35 9.42 -14.59
C PRO A 347 16.89 9.87 -14.57
N GLN A 348 16.34 10.22 -15.74
CA GLN A 348 14.94 10.63 -15.91
C GLN A 348 13.90 9.52 -15.66
N TYR A 349 14.29 8.24 -15.75
CA TYR A 349 13.41 7.08 -15.57
C TYR A 349 13.76 6.25 -14.32
N GLU A 350 14.88 6.51 -13.66
CA GLU A 350 15.32 5.80 -12.46
C GLU A 350 14.27 5.79 -11.32
N PRO A 351 13.48 6.86 -11.07
CA PRO A 351 12.38 6.80 -10.10
C PRO A 351 11.34 5.71 -10.40
N LEU A 352 11.09 5.37 -11.67
CA LEU A 352 10.13 4.32 -12.03
C LEU A 352 10.63 2.94 -11.58
N ARG A 353 11.92 2.66 -11.78
CA ARG A 353 12.56 1.41 -11.33
C ARG A 353 12.45 1.25 -9.81
N GLN A 354 12.77 2.33 -9.08
CA GLN A 354 12.73 2.36 -7.63
C GLN A 354 11.31 2.18 -7.10
N ASN A 355 10.34 2.90 -7.67
CA ASN A 355 8.93 2.78 -7.28
C ASN A 355 8.38 1.38 -7.57
N PHE A 356 8.72 0.79 -8.71
CA PHE A 356 8.34 -0.59 -9.05
C PHE A 356 8.89 -1.60 -8.04
N ASN A 357 10.20 -1.57 -7.77
CA ASN A 357 10.82 -2.48 -6.80
C ASN A 357 10.26 -2.28 -5.39
N THR A 358 10.09 -1.02 -4.94
CA THR A 358 9.51 -0.70 -3.63
C THR A 358 8.06 -1.19 -3.50
N ALA A 359 7.27 -1.11 -4.58
CA ALA A 359 5.91 -1.63 -4.59
C ALA A 359 5.88 -3.16 -4.46
N LEU A 360 6.80 -3.86 -5.14
CA LEU A 360 6.94 -5.32 -5.01
C LEU A 360 7.43 -5.74 -3.62
N ASP A 361 8.37 -5.01 -3.02
CA ASP A 361 8.84 -5.26 -1.66
C ASP A 361 7.66 -5.20 -0.66
N ARG A 362 6.90 -4.10 -0.69
CA ARG A 362 5.73 -3.93 0.19
C ARG A 362 4.64 -4.97 -0.04
N LEU A 363 4.40 -5.34 -1.30
CA LEU A 363 3.41 -6.36 -1.63
C LEU A 363 3.85 -7.76 -1.17
N SER A 364 5.14 -8.09 -1.33
CA SER A 364 5.73 -9.33 -0.82
C SER A 364 5.65 -9.40 0.71
N GLU A 365 6.02 -8.33 1.41
CA GLU A 365 5.95 -8.24 2.88
C GLU A 365 4.51 -8.50 3.39
N ALA A 366 3.52 -7.83 2.80
CA ALA A 366 2.12 -8.00 3.16
C ALA A 366 1.63 -9.45 2.91
N LEU A 367 2.03 -10.08 1.80
CA LEU A 367 1.63 -11.46 1.50
C LEU A 367 2.34 -12.49 2.39
N VAL A 368 3.60 -12.24 2.76
CA VAL A 368 4.32 -13.07 3.76
C VAL A 368 3.60 -13.00 5.11
N GLU A 369 3.17 -11.82 5.54
CA GLU A 369 2.38 -11.65 6.77
C GLU A 369 1.06 -12.44 6.70
N VAL A 370 0.33 -12.36 5.59
CA VAL A 370 -0.90 -13.13 5.37
C VAL A 370 -0.64 -14.64 5.45
N VAL A 371 0.44 -15.14 4.83
CA VAL A 371 0.82 -16.56 4.92
C VAL A 371 1.10 -16.96 6.37
N SER A 372 1.81 -16.13 7.13
CA SER A 372 2.10 -16.37 8.54
C SER A 372 0.81 -16.43 9.38
N VAL A 373 -0.07 -15.44 9.24
CA VAL A 373 -1.37 -15.38 9.94
C VAL A 373 -2.23 -16.59 9.58
N THR A 374 -2.27 -16.98 8.31
CA THR A 374 -3.01 -18.17 7.84
C THR A 374 -2.47 -19.45 8.48
N GLY A 375 -1.14 -19.57 8.61
CA GLY A 375 -0.50 -20.67 9.32
C GLY A 375 -0.89 -20.72 10.80
N GLY A 376 -0.97 -19.55 11.45
CA GLY A 376 -1.49 -19.41 12.81
C GLY A 376 -2.94 -19.90 12.94
N ILE A 377 -3.85 -19.39 12.10
CA ILE A 377 -5.27 -19.79 12.11
C ILE A 377 -5.43 -21.31 11.93
N ARG A 378 -4.61 -21.94 11.08
CA ARG A 378 -4.66 -23.40 10.88
C ARG A 378 -4.28 -24.15 12.16
N ASN A 379 -3.27 -23.68 12.87
CA ASN A 379 -2.83 -24.28 14.13
C ASN A 379 -3.89 -24.08 15.22
N ASP A 380 -4.41 -22.86 15.36
CA ASP A 380 -5.46 -22.52 16.32
C ASP A 380 -6.72 -23.38 16.09
N ALA A 381 -7.13 -23.55 14.83
CA ALA A 381 -8.27 -24.41 14.48
C ALA A 381 -8.02 -25.89 14.85
N ALA A 382 -6.79 -26.37 14.76
CA ALA A 382 -6.44 -27.73 15.18
C ALA A 382 -6.45 -27.88 16.71
N GLU A 383 -5.96 -26.87 17.45
CA GLU A 383 -6.05 -26.82 18.91
C GLU A 383 -7.50 -26.74 19.39
N MET A 384 -8.34 -25.93 18.74
CA MET A 384 -9.77 -25.83 19.05
C MET A 384 -10.49 -27.17 18.82
N ASN A 385 -10.18 -27.90 17.74
CA ASN A 385 -10.72 -29.24 17.52
C ASN A 385 -10.31 -30.21 18.63
N ALA A 386 -9.03 -30.22 19.02
CA ALA A 386 -8.55 -31.08 20.11
C ALA A 386 -9.23 -30.73 21.45
N ALA A 387 -9.44 -29.44 21.73
CA ALA A 387 -10.14 -28.98 22.92
C ALA A 387 -11.64 -29.34 22.90
N ALA A 388 -12.30 -29.24 21.75
CA ALA A 388 -13.68 -29.66 21.57
C ALA A 388 -13.83 -31.18 21.78
N GLU A 389 -12.88 -31.99 21.29
CA GLU A 389 -12.88 -33.43 21.49
C GLU A 389 -12.64 -33.83 22.97
N ASP A 390 -11.78 -33.11 23.68
CA ASP A 390 -11.63 -33.29 25.13
C ASP A 390 -12.90 -32.92 25.89
N LEU A 391 -13.53 -31.79 25.55
CA LEU A 391 -14.79 -31.36 26.14
C LEU A 391 -15.92 -32.35 25.84
N SER A 392 -15.94 -32.95 24.65
CA SER A 392 -16.86 -34.03 24.26
C SER A 392 -16.74 -35.21 25.21
N ARG A 393 -15.54 -35.78 25.37
CA ARG A 393 -15.29 -36.92 26.27
C ARG A 393 -15.65 -36.62 27.73
N ARG A 394 -15.37 -35.40 28.19
CA ARG A 394 -15.75 -34.96 29.55
C ARG A 394 -17.26 -34.83 29.71
N THR A 395 -17.95 -34.32 28.69
CA THR A 395 -19.41 -34.18 28.67
C THR A 395 -20.08 -35.56 28.67
N GLU A 396 -19.56 -36.52 27.90
CA GLU A 396 -20.01 -37.92 27.92
C GLU A 396 -19.81 -38.58 29.29
N GLY A 397 -18.61 -38.41 29.89
CA GLY A 397 -18.34 -38.93 31.23
C GLY A 397 -19.22 -38.29 32.31
N GLN A 398 -19.50 -36.99 32.18
CA GLN A 398 -20.42 -36.28 33.06
C GLN A 398 -21.86 -36.77 32.91
N ALA A 399 -22.33 -37.02 31.67
CA ALA A 399 -23.64 -37.58 31.41
C ALA A 399 -23.80 -38.96 32.07
N ALA A 400 -22.81 -39.85 31.93
CA ALA A 400 -22.80 -41.16 32.57
C ALA A 400 -22.84 -41.06 34.12
N THR A 401 -22.09 -40.11 34.68
CA THR A 401 -22.09 -39.88 36.14
C THR A 401 -23.43 -39.31 36.62
N LEU A 402 -24.05 -38.42 35.84
CA LEU A 402 -25.38 -37.88 36.14
C LEU A 402 -26.46 -38.96 36.08
N GLU A 403 -26.41 -39.86 35.11
CA GLU A 403 -27.34 -40.99 35.02
C GLU A 403 -27.25 -41.92 36.24
N GLN A 404 -26.02 -42.26 36.66
CA GLN A 404 -25.79 -43.03 37.88
C GLN A 404 -26.26 -42.30 39.15
N THR A 405 -26.04 -40.98 39.21
CA THR A 405 -26.47 -40.16 40.36
C THR A 405 -27.99 -40.07 40.43
N ALA A 406 -28.66 -39.90 39.29
CA ALA A 406 -30.12 -39.88 39.20
C ALA A 406 -30.72 -41.22 39.66
N ALA A 407 -30.16 -42.35 39.19
CA ALA A 407 -30.59 -43.69 39.63
C ALA A 407 -30.41 -43.89 41.15
N ALA A 408 -29.26 -43.48 41.70
CA ALA A 408 -29.01 -43.55 43.15
C ALA A 408 -29.97 -42.66 43.94
N LEU A 409 -30.33 -41.48 43.42
CA LEU A 409 -31.31 -40.60 44.04
C LEU A 409 -32.73 -41.17 44.00
N ASP A 410 -33.12 -41.86 42.93
CA ASP A 410 -34.41 -42.56 42.87
C ASP A 410 -34.49 -43.68 43.93
N GLU A 411 -33.41 -44.47 44.08
CA GLU A 411 -33.31 -45.50 45.13
C GLU A 411 -33.37 -44.89 46.54
N LEU A 412 -32.67 -43.76 46.76
CA LEU A 412 -32.71 -43.03 48.02
C LEU A 412 -34.10 -42.45 48.30
N THR A 413 -34.77 -41.90 47.28
CA THR A 413 -36.14 -41.38 47.38
C THR A 413 -37.09 -42.49 47.81
N ALA A 414 -37.00 -43.67 47.17
CA ALA A 414 -37.81 -44.83 47.53
C ALA A 414 -37.53 -45.30 48.97
N SER A 415 -36.26 -45.34 49.38
CA SER A 415 -35.84 -45.75 50.72
C SER A 415 -36.35 -44.80 51.81
N VAL A 416 -36.24 -43.48 51.61
CA VAL A 416 -36.74 -42.47 52.55
C VAL A 416 -38.26 -42.52 52.65
N ARG A 417 -38.97 -42.72 51.53
CA ARG A 417 -40.43 -42.91 51.54
C ARG A 417 -40.84 -44.14 52.35
N SER A 418 -40.17 -45.26 52.13
CA SER A 418 -40.40 -46.49 52.88
C SER A 418 -40.11 -46.34 54.37
N ALA A 419 -39.04 -45.60 54.73
CA ALA A 419 -38.73 -45.28 56.12
C ALA A 419 -39.81 -44.40 56.78
N ALA A 420 -40.34 -43.41 56.06
CA ALA A 420 -41.43 -42.56 56.55
C ALA A 420 -42.73 -43.36 56.79
N GLU A 421 -43.09 -44.25 55.88
CA GLU A 421 -44.25 -45.15 56.02
C GLU A 421 -44.07 -46.13 57.19
N SER A 422 -42.88 -46.72 57.32
CA SER A 422 -42.53 -47.62 58.43
C SER A 422 -42.58 -46.91 59.78
N ALA A 423 -42.07 -45.67 59.85
CA ALA A 423 -42.16 -44.85 61.05
C ALA A 423 -43.62 -44.52 61.39
N ALA A 424 -44.46 -44.14 60.41
CA ALA A 424 -45.88 -43.89 60.65
C ALA A 424 -46.61 -45.14 61.18
N SER A 425 -46.30 -46.32 60.64
CA SER A 425 -46.84 -47.59 61.14
C SER A 425 -46.39 -47.89 62.57
N ALA A 426 -45.10 -47.70 62.87
CA ALA A 426 -44.56 -47.90 64.22
C ALA A 426 -45.16 -46.94 65.26
N ASP A 427 -45.45 -45.68 64.90
CA ASP A 427 -46.13 -44.71 65.78
C ASP A 427 -47.54 -45.20 66.11
N GLN A 428 -48.27 -45.71 65.12
CA GLN A 428 -49.60 -46.27 65.33
C GLN A 428 -49.57 -47.49 66.27
N SER A 429 -48.61 -48.40 66.08
CA SER A 429 -48.42 -49.56 66.97
C SER A 429 -48.03 -49.15 68.39
N ALA A 430 -47.12 -48.19 68.55
CA ALA A 430 -46.73 -47.67 69.86
C ALA A 430 -47.92 -47.03 70.59
N ARG A 431 -48.74 -46.23 69.90
CA ARG A 431 -49.96 -45.65 70.48
C ARG A 431 -51.00 -46.70 70.87
N ALA A 432 -51.12 -47.78 70.09
CA ALA A 432 -52.01 -48.89 70.44
C ALA A 432 -51.53 -49.60 71.71
N ALA A 433 -50.24 -49.94 71.78
CA ALA A 433 -49.62 -50.56 72.96
C ALA A 433 -49.72 -49.67 74.20
N HIS A 434 -49.60 -48.35 74.05
CA HIS A 434 -49.77 -47.39 75.14
C HIS A 434 -51.17 -47.49 75.75
N ARG A 435 -52.22 -47.48 74.91
CA ARG A 435 -53.61 -47.59 75.38
C ARG A 435 -53.88 -48.92 76.08
N GLU A 436 -53.36 -50.02 75.55
CA GLU A 436 -53.52 -51.35 76.15
C GLU A 436 -52.80 -51.46 77.50
N ALA A 437 -51.63 -50.83 77.63
CA ALA A 437 -50.90 -50.74 78.89
C ALA A 437 -51.59 -49.84 79.91
N GLU A 438 -52.20 -48.72 79.50
CA GLU A 438 -53.04 -47.88 80.38
C GLU A 438 -54.24 -48.66 80.93
N GLU A 439 -54.95 -49.40 80.07
CA GLU A 439 -56.08 -50.22 80.48
C GLU A 439 -55.65 -51.34 81.43
N SER A 440 -54.54 -52.02 81.13
CA SER A 440 -53.93 -53.03 82.01
C SER A 440 -53.52 -52.44 83.37
N GLY A 441 -52.97 -51.23 83.37
CA GLY A 441 -52.62 -50.50 84.60
C GLY A 441 -53.84 -50.21 85.47
N ARG A 442 -54.98 -49.88 84.86
CA ARG A 442 -56.25 -49.70 85.59
C ARG A 442 -56.72 -51.02 86.22
N VAL A 443 -56.70 -52.12 85.46
CA VAL A 443 -57.08 -53.45 85.98
C VAL A 443 -56.19 -53.89 87.15
N VAL A 444 -54.88 -53.64 87.08
CA VAL A 444 -53.97 -53.95 88.19
C VAL A 444 -54.27 -53.08 89.41
N THR A 445 -54.59 -51.80 89.22
CA THR A 445 -54.98 -50.90 90.31
C THR A 445 -56.24 -51.41 91.01
N ASP A 446 -57.27 -51.78 90.23
CA ASP A 446 -58.52 -52.36 90.75
C ASP A 446 -58.25 -53.69 91.51
N ALA A 447 -57.31 -54.51 91.03
CA ALA A 447 -56.91 -55.77 91.68
C ALA A 447 -56.17 -55.56 93.01
N VAL A 448 -55.29 -54.55 93.11
CA VAL A 448 -54.62 -54.19 94.37
C VAL A 448 -55.66 -53.73 95.39
N GLU A 449 -56.62 -52.91 94.99
CA GLU A 449 -57.69 -52.44 95.87
C GLU A 449 -58.53 -53.61 96.40
N ALA A 450 -58.96 -54.52 95.52
CA ALA A 450 -59.73 -55.70 95.90
C ALA A 450 -58.96 -56.61 96.88
N MET A 451 -57.67 -56.84 96.65
CA MET A 451 -56.83 -57.62 97.56
C MET A 451 -56.65 -56.93 98.92
N GLY A 452 -56.52 -55.59 98.94
CA GLY A 452 -56.50 -54.81 100.19
C GLY A 452 -57.81 -54.93 100.99
N GLN A 453 -58.96 -54.97 100.32
CA GLN A 453 -60.25 -55.22 100.96
C GLN A 453 -60.33 -56.65 101.55
N ILE A 454 -59.82 -57.66 100.85
CA ILE A 454 -59.75 -59.05 101.35
C ILE A 454 -58.82 -59.14 102.57
N GLU A 455 -57.68 -58.44 102.55
CA GLU A 455 -56.74 -58.39 103.67
C GLU A 455 -57.41 -57.79 104.91
N ALA A 456 -58.10 -56.65 104.76
CA ALA A 456 -58.86 -56.00 105.82
C ALA A 456 -59.96 -56.91 106.39
N SER A 457 -60.72 -57.58 105.52
CA SER A 457 -61.77 -58.53 105.92
C SER A 457 -61.19 -59.72 106.70
N SER A 458 -60.06 -60.28 106.25
CA SER A 458 -59.38 -61.39 106.94
C SER A 458 -58.91 -60.98 108.34
N ARG A 459 -58.42 -59.74 108.49
CA ARG A 459 -58.01 -59.18 109.78
C ARG A 459 -59.20 -59.02 110.74
N GLN A 460 -60.34 -58.54 110.24
CA GLN A 460 -61.58 -58.47 111.01
C GLN A 460 -62.08 -59.85 111.43
N ILE A 461 -62.06 -60.84 110.54
CA ILE A 461 -62.43 -62.23 110.87
C ILE A 461 -61.52 -62.76 111.97
N SER A 462 -60.19 -62.58 111.86
CA SER A 462 -59.25 -63.02 112.88
C SER A 462 -59.53 -62.39 114.26
N GLN A 463 -60.01 -61.14 114.30
CA GLN A 463 -60.39 -60.47 115.56
C GLN A 463 -61.68 -61.06 116.15
N ILE A 464 -62.69 -61.33 115.31
CA ILE A 464 -63.94 -61.99 115.73
C ILE A 464 -63.65 -63.38 116.30
N ILE A 465 -62.80 -64.16 115.63
CA ILE A 465 -62.41 -65.50 116.10
C ILE A 465 -61.67 -65.42 117.44
N GLY A 466 -60.85 -64.38 117.67
CA GLY A 466 -60.24 -64.11 118.97
C GLY A 466 -61.28 -63.90 120.08
N VAL A 467 -62.32 -63.11 119.81
CA VAL A 467 -63.45 -62.91 120.75
C VAL A 467 -64.21 -64.21 120.99
N ILE A 468 -64.40 -65.05 119.97
CA ILE A 468 -65.08 -66.35 120.12
C ILE A 468 -64.26 -67.31 121.02
N ASP A 469 -62.94 -67.37 120.85
CA ASP A 469 -62.07 -68.16 121.73
C ASP A 469 -62.13 -67.66 123.19
N GLU A 470 -62.20 -66.34 123.38
CA GLU A 470 -62.38 -65.73 124.71
C GLU A 470 -63.74 -66.09 125.33
N ILE A 471 -64.84 -66.03 124.56
CA ILE A 471 -66.17 -66.46 125.02
C ILE A 471 -66.18 -67.95 125.38
N ALA A 472 -65.52 -68.79 124.58
CA ALA A 472 -65.39 -70.21 124.84
C ALA A 472 -64.61 -70.48 126.15
N PHE A 473 -63.52 -69.74 126.38
CA PHE A 473 -62.75 -69.81 127.62
C PHE A 473 -63.57 -69.37 128.85
N GLN A 474 -64.29 -68.25 128.76
CA GLN A 474 -65.19 -67.77 129.81
C GLN A 474 -66.30 -68.79 130.11
N THR A 475 -66.90 -69.38 129.07
CA THR A 475 -67.94 -70.41 129.20
C THR A 475 -67.38 -71.67 129.88
N ASN A 476 -66.15 -72.08 129.54
CA ASN A 476 -65.47 -73.20 130.18
C ASN A 476 -65.20 -72.93 131.67
N LEU A 477 -64.83 -71.69 132.06
CA LEU A 477 -64.67 -71.30 133.47
C LEU A 477 -66.01 -71.26 134.23
N LEU A 478 -67.07 -70.72 133.60
CA LEU A 478 -68.42 -70.72 134.18
C LEU A 478 -68.95 -72.14 134.40
N ALA A 479 -68.77 -73.02 133.42
CA ALA A 479 -69.15 -74.42 133.50
C ALA A 479 -68.34 -75.18 134.57
N LEU A 480 -67.04 -74.87 134.72
CA LEU A 480 -66.23 -75.40 135.81
C LEU A 480 -66.78 -74.96 137.18
N ASN A 481 -67.06 -73.67 137.35
CA ASN A 481 -67.63 -73.12 138.60
C ASN A 481 -68.98 -73.77 138.92
N ALA A 482 -69.86 -73.91 137.91
CA ALA A 482 -71.15 -74.58 138.06
C ALA A 482 -70.99 -76.07 138.41
N GLY A 483 -70.03 -76.76 137.82
CA GLY A 483 -69.72 -78.16 138.13
C GLY A 483 -69.21 -78.36 139.55
N VAL A 484 -68.40 -77.43 140.06
CA VAL A 484 -67.93 -77.42 141.46
C VAL A 484 -69.10 -77.20 142.42
N GLU A 485 -69.99 -76.24 142.14
CA GLU A 485 -71.15 -75.96 143.02
C GLU A 485 -72.19 -77.10 142.97
N ALA A 486 -72.35 -77.75 141.81
CA ALA A 486 -73.18 -78.94 141.67
C ALA A 486 -72.64 -80.14 142.47
N ALA A 487 -71.31 -80.34 142.50
CA ALA A 487 -70.68 -81.35 143.34
C ALA A 487 -70.86 -81.04 144.85
N ARG A 488 -70.86 -79.75 145.21
CA ARG A 488 -71.09 -79.27 146.58
C ARG A 488 -72.52 -79.52 147.08
N ALA A 489 -73.50 -79.50 146.17
CA ALA A 489 -74.90 -79.77 146.47
C ALA A 489 -75.26 -81.27 146.62
N GLY A 490 -74.30 -82.19 146.45
CA GLY A 490 -74.50 -83.62 146.65
C GLY A 490 -75.50 -84.27 145.67
N GLU A 491 -76.37 -85.17 146.15
CA GLU A 491 -77.35 -85.88 145.31
C GLU A 491 -78.36 -84.94 144.60
N ALA A 492 -78.68 -83.78 145.20
CA ALA A 492 -79.59 -82.80 144.60
C ALA A 492 -78.96 -82.07 143.38
N GLY A 493 -77.63 -82.02 143.29
CA GLY A 493 -76.88 -81.35 142.21
C GLY A 493 -76.50 -82.24 141.03
N ARG A 494 -76.83 -83.54 141.07
CA ARG A 494 -76.34 -84.54 140.11
C ARG A 494 -76.71 -84.23 138.65
N GLY A 495 -77.93 -83.73 138.41
CA GLY A 495 -78.37 -83.29 137.07
C GLY A 495 -77.63 -82.03 136.59
N PHE A 496 -77.38 -81.07 137.48
CA PHE A 496 -76.60 -79.86 137.16
C PHE A 496 -75.12 -80.18 136.87
N ALA A 497 -74.54 -81.17 137.55
CA ALA A 497 -73.16 -81.60 137.30
C ALA A 497 -72.99 -82.18 135.88
N VAL A 498 -73.97 -82.96 135.40
CA VAL A 498 -73.95 -83.49 134.02
C VAL A 498 -74.04 -82.35 133.00
N VAL A 499 -74.98 -81.42 133.17
CA VAL A 499 -75.11 -80.24 132.30
C VAL A 499 -73.83 -79.40 132.31
N ALA A 500 -73.25 -79.14 133.48
CA ALA A 500 -71.99 -78.40 133.61
C ALA A 500 -70.83 -79.10 132.88
N SER A 501 -70.73 -80.44 132.95
CA SER A 501 -69.72 -81.20 132.22
C SER A 501 -69.91 -81.13 130.69
N GLU A 502 -71.15 -81.16 130.21
CA GLU A 502 -71.48 -81.08 128.79
C GLU A 502 -71.21 -79.67 128.23
N VAL A 503 -71.60 -78.63 128.97
CA VAL A 503 -71.29 -77.22 128.62
C VAL A 503 -69.78 -77.00 128.60
N ARG A 504 -69.03 -77.60 129.53
CA ARG A 504 -67.57 -77.53 129.54
C ARG A 504 -66.95 -78.22 128.34
N ALA A 505 -67.43 -79.42 127.98
CA ALA A 505 -66.98 -80.15 126.80
C ALA A 505 -67.28 -79.38 125.50
N LEU A 506 -68.46 -78.76 125.41
CA LEU A 506 -68.84 -77.89 124.30
C LEU A 506 -67.94 -76.66 124.21
N ALA A 507 -67.65 -76.01 125.34
CA ALA A 507 -66.76 -74.85 125.39
C ALA A 507 -65.32 -75.19 124.96
N GLN A 508 -64.78 -76.34 125.38
CA GLN A 508 -63.48 -76.84 124.92
C GLN A 508 -63.48 -77.13 123.41
N ARG A 509 -64.54 -77.76 122.88
CA ARG A 509 -64.69 -77.99 121.44
C ARG A 509 -64.78 -76.68 120.66
N SER A 510 -65.51 -75.68 121.17
CA SER A 510 -65.60 -74.36 120.55
C SER A 510 -64.26 -73.63 120.54
N SER A 511 -63.47 -73.69 121.62
CA SER A 511 -62.12 -73.11 121.67
C SER A 511 -61.17 -73.79 120.69
N ALA A 512 -61.20 -75.13 120.61
CA ALA A 512 -60.41 -75.87 119.64
C ALA A 512 -60.76 -75.50 118.18
N ALA A 513 -62.06 -75.44 117.85
CA ALA A 513 -62.52 -75.02 116.53
C ALA A 513 -62.16 -73.56 116.22
N ALA A 514 -62.28 -72.67 117.20
CA ALA A 514 -61.88 -71.27 117.04
C ALA A 514 -60.38 -71.13 116.72
N ARG A 515 -59.51 -71.89 117.39
CA ARG A 515 -58.07 -71.91 117.09
C ARG A 515 -57.76 -72.45 115.71
N GLU A 516 -58.42 -73.53 115.29
CA GLU A 516 -58.25 -74.09 113.93
C GLU A 516 -58.65 -73.08 112.85
N ILE A 517 -59.79 -72.37 113.04
CA ILE A 517 -60.19 -71.28 112.14
C ILE A 517 -59.17 -70.13 112.17
N LYS A 518 -58.63 -69.78 113.35
CA LYS A 518 -57.61 -68.73 113.48
C LYS A 518 -56.34 -69.05 112.71
N ASP A 519 -55.91 -70.31 112.74
CA ASP A 519 -54.73 -70.78 112.00
C ASP A 519 -54.98 -70.73 110.49
N LEU A 520 -56.16 -71.16 110.03
CA LEU A 520 -56.56 -71.07 108.61
C LEU A 520 -56.64 -69.61 108.14
N ILE A 521 -57.24 -68.71 108.91
CA ILE A 521 -57.32 -67.28 108.58
C ILE A 521 -55.93 -66.64 108.57
N SER A 522 -55.05 -66.99 109.52
CA SER A 522 -53.66 -66.51 109.51
C SER A 522 -52.87 -67.00 108.29
N ALA A 523 -53.11 -68.23 107.85
CA ALA A 523 -52.53 -68.74 106.60
C ALA A 523 -53.06 -67.98 105.38
N SER A 524 -54.38 -67.75 105.29
CA SER A 524 -55.01 -66.96 104.23
C SER A 524 -54.50 -65.51 104.21
N SER A 525 -54.36 -64.86 105.37
CA SER A 525 -53.81 -63.49 105.45
C SER A 525 -52.40 -63.40 104.86
N ARG A 526 -51.51 -64.37 105.16
CA ARG A 526 -50.17 -64.41 104.56
C ARG A 526 -50.21 -64.63 103.05
N GLN A 527 -51.14 -65.45 102.54
CA GLN A 527 -51.31 -65.63 101.10
C GLN A 527 -51.81 -64.36 100.40
N VAL A 528 -52.75 -63.64 101.03
CA VAL A 528 -53.25 -62.36 100.53
C VAL A 528 -52.15 -61.30 100.53
N GLU A 529 -51.35 -61.19 101.60
CA GLU A 529 -50.21 -60.27 101.69
C GLU A 529 -49.16 -60.52 100.59
N ASN A 530 -48.84 -61.80 100.34
CA ASN A 530 -47.99 -62.18 99.21
C ASN A 530 -48.62 -61.81 97.85
N GLY A 531 -49.94 -62.01 97.71
CA GLY A 531 -50.71 -61.63 96.52
C GLY A 531 -50.67 -60.13 96.25
N VAL A 532 -50.91 -59.30 97.28
CA VAL A 532 -50.80 -57.83 97.20
C VAL A 532 -49.40 -57.42 96.74
N THR A 533 -48.35 -58.04 97.30
CA THR A 533 -46.97 -57.75 96.93
C THR A 533 -46.68 -58.05 95.46
N LEU A 534 -47.09 -59.23 94.96
CA LEU A 534 -46.89 -59.63 93.57
C LEU A 534 -47.66 -58.74 92.58
N VAL A 535 -48.92 -58.41 92.89
CA VAL A 535 -49.73 -57.53 92.05
C VAL A 535 -49.16 -56.10 92.06
N GLY A 536 -48.65 -55.62 93.20
CA GLY A 536 -47.92 -54.36 93.29
C GLY A 536 -46.68 -54.31 92.40
N GLN A 537 -45.86 -55.38 92.41
CA GLN A 537 -44.70 -55.52 91.52
C GLN A 537 -45.09 -55.56 90.04
N ALA A 538 -46.20 -56.23 89.70
CA ALA A 538 -46.75 -56.21 88.35
C ALA A 538 -47.16 -54.78 87.93
N GLY A 539 -47.75 -54.00 88.85
CA GLY A 539 -48.08 -52.60 88.64
C GLY A 539 -46.87 -51.71 88.36
N GLU A 540 -45.79 -51.84 89.15
CA GLU A 540 -44.53 -51.12 88.88
C GLU A 540 -43.94 -51.46 87.51
N THR A 541 -43.96 -52.75 87.14
CA THR A 541 -43.46 -53.22 85.85
C THR A 541 -44.27 -52.65 84.69
N LEU A 542 -45.60 -52.60 84.82
CA LEU A 542 -46.49 -51.97 83.85
C LEU A 542 -46.23 -50.47 83.68
N ARG A 543 -45.95 -49.75 84.77
CA ARG A 543 -45.56 -48.32 84.68
C ARG A 543 -44.23 -48.12 83.94
N ALA A 544 -43.26 -49.01 84.17
CA ALA A 544 -42.01 -48.99 83.42
C ALA A 544 -42.21 -49.27 81.92
N ILE A 545 -43.11 -50.20 81.57
CA ILE A 545 -43.50 -50.46 80.18
C ILE A 545 -44.15 -49.23 79.56
N LEU A 546 -45.10 -48.59 80.24
CA LEU A 546 -45.75 -47.35 79.80
C LEU A 546 -44.73 -46.27 79.45
N ALA A 547 -43.80 -45.99 80.37
CA ALA A 547 -42.73 -45.01 80.13
C ALA A 547 -41.86 -45.40 78.91
N GLY A 548 -41.56 -46.68 78.74
CA GLY A 548 -40.83 -47.19 77.57
C GLY A 548 -41.58 -46.98 76.25
N VAL A 549 -42.87 -47.27 76.22
CA VAL A 549 -43.73 -47.09 75.03
C VAL A 549 -43.87 -45.61 74.68
N THR A 550 -44.03 -44.72 75.67
CA THR A 550 -44.04 -43.27 75.43
C THR A 550 -42.74 -42.80 74.78
N ASN A 551 -41.59 -43.26 75.28
CA ASN A 551 -40.29 -42.91 74.70
C ASN A 551 -40.13 -43.42 73.25
N ILE A 552 -40.65 -44.62 72.95
CA ILE A 552 -40.68 -45.16 71.59
C ILE A 552 -41.53 -44.26 70.69
N ALA A 553 -42.74 -43.89 71.12
CA ALA A 553 -43.62 -43.01 70.33
C ALA A 553 -42.97 -41.66 70.02
N GLU A 554 -42.31 -41.03 70.99
CA GLU A 554 -41.56 -39.77 70.79
C GLU A 554 -40.45 -39.93 69.74
N ARG A 555 -39.64 -40.99 69.83
CA ARG A 555 -38.55 -41.26 68.88
C ARG A 555 -39.04 -41.53 67.47
N VAL A 556 -40.14 -42.28 67.35
CA VAL A 556 -40.74 -42.60 66.05
C VAL A 556 -41.36 -41.36 65.41
N SER A 557 -41.99 -40.49 66.22
CA SER A 557 -42.49 -39.19 65.75
C SER A 557 -41.36 -38.30 65.21
N ALA A 558 -40.23 -38.22 65.93
CA ALA A 558 -39.05 -37.49 65.47
C ALA A 558 -38.45 -38.09 64.18
N LEU A 559 -38.43 -39.43 64.05
CA LEU A 559 -37.98 -40.10 62.83
C LEU A 559 -38.90 -39.76 61.64
N ALA A 560 -40.22 -39.82 61.82
CA ALA A 560 -41.18 -39.49 60.78
C ALA A 560 -41.10 -38.01 60.34
N GLN A 561 -40.73 -37.10 61.25
CA GLN A 561 -40.43 -35.71 60.90
C GLN A 561 -39.14 -35.61 60.08
N SER A 562 -38.05 -36.23 60.55
CA SER A 562 -36.76 -36.20 59.86
C SER A 562 -36.83 -36.82 58.45
N SER A 563 -37.57 -37.92 58.26
CA SER A 563 -37.78 -38.52 56.95
C SER A 563 -38.56 -37.61 55.99
N ARG A 564 -39.50 -36.80 56.51
CA ARG A 564 -40.21 -35.80 55.68
C ARG A 564 -39.28 -34.67 55.25
N GLU A 565 -38.43 -34.18 56.15
CA GLU A 565 -37.41 -33.17 55.83
C GLU A 565 -36.39 -33.70 54.80
N GLN A 566 -35.95 -34.95 54.93
CA GLN A 566 -35.09 -35.62 53.94
C GLN A 566 -35.76 -35.75 52.58
N ALA A 567 -37.05 -36.12 52.52
CA ALA A 567 -37.78 -36.24 51.26
C ALA A 567 -37.87 -34.89 50.53
N THR A 568 -38.09 -33.80 51.27
CA THR A 568 -38.04 -32.44 50.71
C THR A 568 -36.64 -32.12 50.17
N GLY A 569 -35.58 -32.38 50.94
CA GLY A 569 -34.20 -32.14 50.50
C GLY A 569 -33.81 -32.94 49.26
N ILE A 570 -34.25 -34.20 49.15
CA ILE A 570 -34.01 -35.02 47.96
C ILE A 570 -34.75 -34.45 46.74
N THR A 571 -35.93 -33.86 46.91
CA THR A 571 -36.68 -33.22 45.81
C THR A 571 -35.92 -32.00 45.25
N GLU A 572 -35.28 -31.21 46.13
CA GLU A 572 -34.42 -30.10 45.73
C GLU A 572 -33.17 -30.59 44.99
N ILE A 573 -32.52 -31.66 45.48
CA ILE A 573 -31.38 -32.28 44.81
C ILE A 573 -31.77 -32.79 43.42
N ASN A 574 -32.93 -33.43 43.27
CA ASN A 574 -33.43 -33.92 41.98
C ASN A 574 -33.64 -32.77 40.97
N SER A 575 -34.14 -31.62 41.45
CA SER A 575 -34.23 -30.41 40.62
C SER A 575 -32.85 -29.91 40.17
N GLY A 576 -31.85 -29.97 41.06
CA GLY A 576 -30.45 -29.66 40.71
C GLY A 576 -29.85 -30.61 39.68
N VAL A 577 -30.13 -31.91 39.78
CA VAL A 577 -29.68 -32.91 38.79
C VAL A 577 -30.32 -32.66 37.42
N THR A 578 -31.60 -32.30 37.38
CA THR A 578 -32.28 -31.91 36.13
C THR A 578 -31.62 -30.69 35.48
N MET A 579 -31.19 -29.70 36.27
CA MET A 579 -30.45 -28.55 35.76
C MET A 579 -29.07 -28.93 35.23
N LEU A 580 -28.36 -29.82 35.93
CA LEU A 580 -27.06 -30.34 35.46
C LEU A 580 -27.19 -31.13 34.16
N ASP A 581 -28.25 -31.91 33.98
CA ASP A 581 -28.55 -32.59 32.72
C ASP A 581 -28.74 -31.58 31.58
N GLN A 582 -29.53 -30.51 31.80
CA GLN A 582 -29.72 -29.46 30.81
C GLN A 582 -28.40 -28.78 30.39
N VAL A 583 -27.54 -28.46 31.36
CA VAL A 583 -26.21 -27.88 31.07
C VAL A 583 -25.33 -28.89 30.32
N THR A 584 -25.41 -30.18 30.67
CA THR A 584 -24.66 -31.24 29.98
C THR A 584 -25.10 -31.37 28.52
N GLN A 585 -26.39 -31.28 28.23
CA GLN A 585 -26.92 -31.24 26.86
C GLN A 585 -26.48 -29.97 26.11
N GLN A 586 -26.49 -28.81 26.77
CA GLN A 586 -25.95 -27.58 26.16
C GLN A 586 -24.46 -27.69 25.84
N ASN A 587 -23.67 -28.30 26.71
CA ASN A 587 -22.25 -28.55 26.46
C ASN A 587 -22.06 -29.45 25.24
N ALA A 588 -22.88 -30.51 25.09
CA ALA A 588 -22.84 -31.37 23.92
C ALA A 588 -23.13 -30.58 22.62
N ALA A 589 -24.17 -29.74 22.62
CA ALA A 589 -24.49 -28.88 21.48
C ALA A 589 -23.36 -27.87 21.18
N MET A 590 -22.75 -27.27 22.22
CA MET A 590 -21.63 -26.36 22.07
C MET A 590 -20.38 -27.06 21.51
N VAL A 591 -20.13 -28.31 21.88
CA VAL A 591 -19.04 -29.13 21.34
C VAL A 591 -19.25 -29.36 19.85
N GLU A 592 -20.46 -29.71 19.42
CA GLU A 592 -20.79 -29.88 18.00
C GLU A 592 -20.59 -28.58 17.21
N GLU A 593 -21.06 -27.45 17.74
CA GLU A 593 -20.89 -26.14 17.12
C GLU A 593 -19.41 -25.73 17.03
N SER A 594 -18.64 -25.92 18.11
CA SER A 594 -17.21 -25.60 18.16
C SER A 594 -16.40 -26.45 17.18
N THR A 595 -16.74 -27.74 17.06
CA THR A 595 -16.12 -28.65 16.09
C THR A 595 -16.42 -28.22 14.67
N ALA A 596 -17.68 -27.86 14.37
CA ALA A 596 -18.08 -27.37 13.05
C ALA A 596 -17.41 -26.04 12.67
N ALA A 597 -17.30 -25.11 13.64
CA ALA A 597 -16.63 -23.83 13.47
C ALA A 597 -15.12 -24.03 13.20
N SER A 598 -14.47 -24.89 13.99
CA SER A 598 -13.05 -25.22 13.84
C SER A 598 -12.75 -25.87 12.48
N HIS A 599 -13.57 -26.80 12.01
CA HIS A 599 -13.46 -27.35 10.65
C HIS A 599 -13.66 -26.30 9.55
N SER A 600 -14.54 -25.32 9.77
CA SER A 600 -14.77 -24.25 8.80
C SER A 600 -13.59 -23.27 8.75
N LEU A 601 -13.00 -22.93 9.91
CA LEU A 601 -11.76 -22.15 10.01
C LEU A 601 -10.59 -22.86 9.34
N HIS A 602 -10.44 -24.17 9.60
CA HIS A 602 -9.38 -24.98 8.99
C HIS A 602 -9.48 -24.95 7.45
N ARG A 603 -10.68 -25.20 6.89
CA ARG A 603 -10.91 -25.13 5.43
C ARG A 603 -10.68 -23.73 4.88
N ALA A 604 -11.08 -22.68 5.59
CA ALA A 604 -10.84 -21.30 5.17
C ALA A 604 -9.33 -20.99 5.13
N ALA A 605 -8.57 -21.44 6.13
CA ALA A 605 -7.12 -21.30 6.18
C ALA A 605 -6.42 -22.10 5.06
N GLU A 606 -6.84 -23.34 4.80
CA GLU A 606 -6.31 -24.13 3.68
C GLU A 606 -6.58 -23.46 2.32
N SER A 607 -7.80 -22.95 2.11
CA SER A 607 -8.17 -22.23 0.89
C SER A 607 -7.32 -20.97 0.69
N LEU A 608 -7.12 -20.18 1.77
CA LEU A 608 -6.29 -18.99 1.73
C LEU A 608 -4.82 -19.36 1.46
N ALA A 609 -4.30 -20.41 2.10
CA ALA A 609 -2.95 -20.90 1.84
C ALA A 609 -2.77 -21.34 0.38
N ALA A 610 -3.75 -22.05 -0.20
CA ALA A 610 -3.73 -22.45 -1.60
C ALA A 610 -3.79 -21.26 -2.57
N LEU A 611 -4.51 -20.19 -2.22
CA LEU A 611 -4.50 -18.94 -2.98
C LEU A 611 -3.13 -18.24 -2.90
N MET A 612 -2.50 -18.22 -1.73
CA MET A 612 -1.19 -17.61 -1.53
C MET A 612 -0.07 -18.38 -2.23
N GLN A 613 -0.17 -19.70 -2.40
CA GLN A 613 0.77 -20.52 -3.18
C GLN A 613 0.88 -20.12 -4.66
N ARG A 614 -0.07 -19.34 -5.19
CA ARG A 614 0.02 -18.79 -6.55
C ARG A 614 1.08 -17.70 -6.67
N PHE A 615 1.48 -17.09 -5.55
CA PHE A 615 2.50 -16.06 -5.50
C PHE A 615 3.84 -16.66 -5.07
N ARG A 616 4.91 -16.32 -5.80
CA ARG A 616 6.28 -16.62 -5.40
C ARG A 616 6.77 -15.48 -4.52
N LEU A 617 7.15 -15.82 -3.29
CA LEU A 617 7.60 -14.89 -2.26
C LEU A 617 9.03 -15.23 -1.86
N ASP A 618 9.88 -14.23 -1.64
CA ASP A 618 11.23 -14.44 -1.14
C ASP A 618 11.17 -14.87 0.34
N GLY A 619 11.93 -15.92 0.69
CA GLY A 619 12.00 -16.41 2.06
C GLY A 619 10.94 -17.45 2.46
N VAL A 620 9.97 -17.76 1.61
CA VAL A 620 9.13 -18.97 1.77
C VAL A 620 9.91 -20.13 1.15
N ALA A 621 10.94 -20.59 1.86
CA ALA A 621 11.56 -21.87 1.55
C ALA A 621 10.45 -22.92 1.45
N ALA A 622 10.42 -23.65 0.33
CA ALA A 622 9.55 -24.78 0.12
C ALA A 622 9.53 -25.62 1.40
N THR A 623 8.37 -25.63 2.05
CA THR A 623 7.92 -26.49 3.13
C THR A 623 9.04 -27.32 3.78
N ALA A 624 9.58 -26.80 4.88
CA ALA A 624 10.14 -27.67 5.90
C ALA A 624 9.06 -28.71 6.26
N GLU A 625 9.48 -29.97 6.20
CA GLU A 625 8.80 -31.16 6.68
C GLU A 625 8.04 -30.86 8.00
N PRO A 626 6.78 -31.32 8.16
CA PRO A 626 6.05 -31.10 9.40
C PRO A 626 6.90 -31.64 10.55
N PRO A 627 7.11 -30.90 11.65
CA PRO A 627 7.72 -31.50 12.82
C PRO A 627 6.86 -32.71 13.21
N PRO A 628 7.46 -33.88 13.51
CA PRO A 628 6.69 -35.03 13.92
C PRO A 628 5.82 -34.62 15.09
N LEU A 629 4.51 -34.92 14.98
CA LEU A 629 3.54 -34.76 16.05
C LEU A 629 4.19 -35.32 17.32
N ARG A 630 4.56 -34.43 18.24
CA ARG A 630 4.85 -34.85 19.60
C ARG A 630 3.51 -35.24 20.15
N ASP A 631 3.26 -36.55 20.23
CA ASP A 631 2.19 -37.08 21.06
C ASP A 631 2.26 -36.34 22.40
N PRO A 632 1.18 -35.65 22.81
CA PRO A 632 1.11 -35.16 24.16
C PRO A 632 1.31 -36.40 25.02
N LYS A 633 2.33 -36.39 25.89
CA LYS A 633 2.43 -37.36 26.97
C LYS A 633 1.21 -37.13 27.86
N VAL A 634 0.08 -37.73 27.47
CA VAL A 634 -1.01 -38.03 28.38
C VAL A 634 -0.35 -38.97 29.38
N THR A 635 0.01 -38.41 30.52
CA THR A 635 0.25 -39.23 31.70
C THR A 635 -1.13 -39.79 32.00
N PRO A 636 -1.40 -41.08 31.79
CA PRO A 636 -2.68 -41.61 32.22
C PRO A 636 -2.75 -41.35 33.72
N LEU A 637 -3.77 -40.63 34.17
CA LEU A 637 -4.13 -40.72 35.58
C LEU A 637 -4.35 -42.21 35.83
N ARG A 638 -3.45 -42.81 36.62
CA ARG A 638 -3.72 -44.12 37.22
C ARG A 638 -5.02 -43.92 38.00
N VAL A 639 -6.11 -44.45 37.47
CA VAL A 639 -7.25 -44.83 38.30
C VAL A 639 -6.63 -45.73 39.36
N ALA A 640 -6.55 -45.22 40.60
CA ALA A 640 -6.19 -46.05 41.73
C ALA A 640 -7.28 -47.12 41.81
N GLU A 641 -6.94 -48.33 41.39
CA GLU A 641 -7.74 -49.51 41.67
C GLU A 641 -8.07 -49.49 43.16
N ALA A 642 -9.36 -49.55 43.45
CA ALA A 642 -9.91 -49.64 44.79
C ALA A 642 -9.33 -50.87 45.49
N SER A 643 -8.25 -50.66 46.24
CA SER A 643 -7.76 -51.65 47.18
C SER A 643 -8.75 -51.71 48.33
N ALA A 644 -9.43 -52.85 48.42
CA ALA A 644 -10.35 -53.27 49.46
C ALA A 644 -9.99 -52.71 50.86
N ILE A 645 -10.85 -51.82 51.37
CA ILE A 645 -10.84 -51.46 52.78
C ILE A 645 -11.59 -52.57 53.52
N ARG A 646 -10.80 -53.44 54.15
CA ARG A 646 -11.23 -54.37 55.18
C ARG A 646 -11.83 -53.61 56.36
N ASP A 647 -12.83 -54.25 56.96
CA ASP A 647 -13.39 -53.99 58.29
C ASP A 647 -12.42 -53.35 59.28
N SER A 648 -12.71 -52.10 59.65
CA SER A 648 -12.29 -51.55 60.93
C SER A 648 -13.36 -50.61 61.47
N ARG A 649 -13.98 -51.09 62.55
CA ARG A 649 -14.96 -50.45 63.43
C ARG A 649 -14.48 -49.05 63.88
N PRO A 650 -15.36 -48.03 63.96
CA PRO A 650 -14.93 -46.67 64.31
C PRO A 650 -14.78 -46.48 65.82
N PRO A 651 -13.84 -45.63 66.31
CA PRO A 651 -13.93 -45.07 67.65
C PRO A 651 -14.88 -43.86 67.65
N ALA A 652 -15.58 -43.68 68.77
CA ALA A 652 -16.53 -42.61 68.99
C ALA A 652 -15.88 -41.29 69.47
N ARG A 653 -16.58 -40.17 69.17
CA ARG A 653 -16.46 -38.78 69.68
C ARG A 653 -15.31 -37.93 69.11
N ALA A 654 -15.47 -36.62 68.83
CA ALA A 654 -16.43 -35.63 69.33
C ALA A 654 -16.80 -34.58 68.27
N VAL A 655 -18.02 -34.05 68.40
CA VAL A 655 -18.57 -32.91 67.66
C VAL A 655 -17.86 -31.63 68.11
N ALA A 656 -17.21 -30.94 67.17
CA ALA A 656 -16.90 -29.52 67.29
C ALA A 656 -17.66 -28.79 66.18
N ALA A 657 -18.70 -28.07 66.56
CA ALA A 657 -19.43 -27.17 65.69
C ALA A 657 -18.51 -25.99 65.33
N GLN A 658 -18.23 -25.81 64.04
CA GLN A 658 -17.81 -24.53 63.49
C GLN A 658 -18.78 -24.13 62.39
N SER A 659 -19.59 -23.15 62.72
CA SER A 659 -20.41 -22.35 61.83
C SER A 659 -19.52 -21.57 60.86
N GLY A 660 -19.89 -21.55 59.58
CA GLY A 660 -19.22 -20.70 58.60
C GLY A 660 -19.52 -21.06 57.16
N TRP A 661 -20.79 -20.96 56.74
CA TRP A 661 -21.19 -20.84 55.33
C TRP A 661 -22.48 -20.00 55.28
N GLU A 662 -22.32 -18.70 55.47
CA GLU A 662 -23.22 -17.70 54.90
C GLU A 662 -22.39 -16.95 53.86
N GLU A 663 -22.95 -16.78 52.66
CA GLU A 663 -22.36 -16.28 51.40
C GLU A 663 -21.73 -17.35 50.48
N PHE A 664 -22.59 -18.07 49.76
CA PHE A 664 -22.47 -18.21 48.30
C PHE A 664 -23.85 -18.35 47.64
#